data_AF-A0A5B8UQH9-F1
#
_entry.id   AF-A0A5B8UQH9-F1
#
_cell.length_a   1.000
_cell.length_b   1.000
_cell.length_c   1.000
_cell.angle_alpha   90.00
_cell.angle_beta   90.00
_cell.angle_gamma   90.00
#
_symmetry.space_group_name_H-M   'P 1'
#
loop_
_entity.id
_entity.type
_entity.pdbx_description
1 polymer ?
#
loop_
_entity_poly.entity_id
_entity_poly.type
_entity_poly.pdbx_seq_one_letter_code
_entity_poly.pdbx_strand_id
1 'polypeptide(L)'
;MTPAAKIRLMLALLFASLLLTAIVIQKTYTPKNNLYQTAQTLESNLQKKERVVADVINDKKAFDNLKTLEDDDRAALKAIKKFTTDENIWLLTYKKGRLVFWSGIKVIPLHPIKEGYSFVKESNGHYNAIKKTDGDFSAVFLIPVKLEYKIQNQYLQNIFAKNLLKDNNIEIAKYDDKNIYEIHSITDKYLFSVKVNPYEVNHKFLYFEIASWALCFLVLCLLIHNICNYIAVRGYLLLSFAVLLIFIVTLRYLNIYCNWPDLSYKLSIFQPTLYYGGPLYPSFGDFCLNVLAISWFFCFVYRYRNKLVKPSYSKIAGYIIVVICVLAITGVSFLLLRRFHGLVLYSKINFDVNNVLGLTHHSVMGILMLCFAYLVFYVLVEICLTFSVRVAVPVSQQAAIFLAAILAATFIPVLNRGEFTLFYLFGAAWVFIRGYAYLYKQARLNSGALVSIILVCASVSAIKLNHFLSLKEKEKRKELLHQLITTADLPTEHYLKIVERKIETDPDVKRYFIDTVHNNDVIKAYLQKTYFYEYLSKFKLNVYGYDTGDKQFLSQKGYEQQSYDLNVFKDMVRIGGAPKISDYFYRNSKAYGSREYLARIPVYDQKELVGTLVISLDSKDTQNENAPLDLLVDNNVKPADDFEDYSYAYYSDNRLMSQKGKYDYSLINREFKGKVKDTVFKSTTVSDLASYKLWNTYNHLIYQPDGRSMLVISKKENVAINTITSVTFFFIVFLAFAAVVIVMRWLWARIRILYSEENYFHWVLKINFEHILYKTRIQLSIVFAVVATLILVGLLPMFPSQSNTANNRTPPSATGCCK
;
A
#
# COMPACT_ATOMS: atom_id res chain seq x y z
N MET A 1 33.56 24.19 -35.49
CA MET A 1 33.13 23.71 -34.14
C MET A 1 33.97 22.51 -33.73
N THR A 2 34.51 22.49 -32.51
CA THR A 2 35.18 21.29 -31.96
C THR A 2 34.18 20.14 -31.78
N PRO A 3 34.61 18.86 -31.79
CA PRO A 3 33.72 17.71 -31.59
C PRO A 3 32.86 17.82 -30.33
N ALA A 4 33.43 18.34 -29.23
CA ALA A 4 32.72 18.58 -27.97
C ALA A 4 31.68 19.71 -28.05
N ALA A 5 31.87 20.71 -28.91
CA ALA A 5 30.85 21.72 -29.17
C ALA A 5 29.68 21.14 -29.99
N LYS A 6 29.97 20.29 -30.99
CA LYS A 6 28.95 19.60 -31.79
C LYS A 6 28.05 18.71 -30.91
N ILE A 7 28.64 17.92 -30.01
CA ILE A 7 27.88 17.06 -29.07
C ILE A 7 26.92 17.88 -28.19
N ARG A 8 27.35 19.03 -27.67
CA ARG A 8 26.49 19.90 -26.86
C ARG A 8 25.33 20.50 -27.67
N LEU A 9 25.59 20.92 -28.90
CA LEU A 9 24.56 21.40 -29.81
C LEU A 9 23.53 20.30 -30.11
N MET A 10 23.99 19.08 -30.38
CA MET A 10 23.09 17.93 -30.63
C MET A 10 22.26 17.57 -29.39
N LEU A 11 22.85 17.58 -28.20
CA LEU A 11 22.10 17.35 -26.95
C LEU A 11 21.06 18.45 -26.70
N ALA A 12 21.39 19.72 -27.03
CA ALA A 12 20.45 20.82 -26.92
C ALA A 12 19.30 20.72 -27.93
N LEU A 13 19.59 20.35 -29.19
CA LEU A 13 18.57 20.11 -30.22
C LEU A 13 17.68 18.92 -29.85
N LEU A 14 18.27 17.81 -29.36
CA LEU A 14 17.53 16.65 -28.90
C LEU A 14 16.62 17.02 -27.71
N PHE A 15 17.14 17.77 -26.73
CA PHE A 15 16.35 18.28 -25.62
C PHE A 15 15.18 19.13 -26.12
N ALA A 16 15.42 20.08 -27.03
CA ALA A 16 14.36 20.92 -27.59
C ALA A 16 13.29 20.10 -28.32
N SER A 17 13.68 19.09 -29.10
CA SER A 17 12.73 18.19 -29.77
C SER A 17 11.90 17.36 -28.78
N LEU A 18 12.53 16.81 -27.73
CA LEU A 18 11.84 16.01 -26.73
C LEU A 18 10.92 16.86 -25.85
N LEU A 19 11.33 18.09 -25.54
CA LEU A 19 10.52 19.05 -24.83
C LEU A 19 9.26 19.42 -25.64
N LEU A 20 9.43 19.71 -26.94
CA LEU A 20 8.31 19.97 -27.83
C LEU A 20 7.37 18.75 -27.89
N THR A 21 7.91 17.55 -28.07
CA THR A 21 7.14 16.30 -28.08
C THR A 21 6.37 16.11 -26.76
N ALA A 22 7.01 16.29 -25.60
CA ALA A 22 6.37 16.16 -24.31
C ALA A 22 5.21 17.16 -24.11
N ILE A 23 5.41 18.42 -24.53
CA ILE A 23 4.37 19.46 -24.46
C ILE A 23 3.22 19.14 -25.42
N VAL A 24 3.52 18.71 -26.65
CA VAL A 24 2.50 18.34 -27.65
C VAL A 24 1.69 17.16 -27.14
N ILE A 25 2.33 16.12 -26.60
CA ILE A 25 1.66 14.96 -25.99
C ILE A 25 0.71 15.43 -24.89
N GLN A 26 1.20 16.23 -23.95
CA GLN A 26 0.41 16.73 -22.82
C GLN A 26 -0.79 17.57 -23.28
N LYS A 27 -0.64 18.42 -24.31
CA LYS A 27 -1.72 19.26 -24.85
C LYS A 27 -2.71 18.51 -25.75
N THR A 28 -2.24 17.55 -26.54
CA THR A 28 -3.08 16.77 -27.48
C THR A 28 -4.03 15.84 -26.72
N TYR A 29 -3.65 15.47 -25.51
CA TYR A 29 -4.43 14.59 -24.67
C TYR A 29 -5.38 15.34 -23.75
N THR A 30 -6.51 15.72 -24.31
CA THR A 30 -7.67 16.20 -23.54
C THR A 30 -8.56 15.02 -23.14
N PRO A 31 -9.32 15.12 -22.03
CA PRO A 31 -10.31 14.11 -21.63
C PRO A 31 -11.24 13.71 -22.78
N LYS A 32 -11.56 14.65 -23.68
CA LYS A 32 -12.40 14.43 -24.86
C LYS A 32 -11.78 13.47 -25.88
N ASN A 33 -10.48 13.63 -26.19
CA ASN A 33 -9.80 12.71 -27.12
C ASN A 33 -9.63 11.31 -26.51
N ASN A 34 -9.38 11.22 -25.20
CA ASN A 34 -9.34 9.96 -24.47
C ASN A 34 -10.70 9.23 -24.52
N LEU A 35 -11.80 9.96 -24.34
CA LEU A 35 -13.14 9.40 -24.44
C LEU A 35 -13.37 8.75 -25.80
N TYR A 36 -13.10 9.49 -26.88
CA TYR A 36 -13.36 9.02 -28.24
C TYR A 36 -12.56 7.76 -28.57
N GLN A 37 -11.25 7.75 -28.31
CA GLN A 37 -10.40 6.59 -28.60
C GLN A 37 -10.80 5.34 -27.79
N THR A 38 -11.12 5.54 -26.52
CA THR A 38 -11.52 4.44 -25.62
C THR A 38 -12.89 3.92 -26.00
N ALA A 39 -13.84 4.80 -26.28
CA ALA A 39 -15.19 4.47 -26.72
C ALA A 39 -15.18 3.75 -28.06
N GLN A 40 -14.36 4.20 -29.02
CA GLN A 40 -14.20 3.52 -30.32
C GLN A 40 -13.57 2.13 -30.16
N THR A 41 -12.66 1.95 -29.21
CA THR A 41 -12.09 0.63 -28.89
C THR A 41 -13.16 -0.30 -28.30
N LEU A 42 -13.97 0.22 -27.37
CA LEU A 42 -15.10 -0.50 -26.78
C LEU A 42 -16.12 -0.90 -27.86
N GLU A 43 -16.51 0.06 -28.72
CA GLU A 43 -17.43 -0.14 -29.84
C GLU A 43 -16.91 -1.18 -30.83
N SER A 44 -15.66 -1.05 -31.29
CA SER A 44 -15.05 -2.02 -32.22
C SER A 44 -15.00 -3.43 -31.64
N ASN A 45 -14.64 -3.57 -30.36
CA ASN A 45 -14.59 -4.89 -29.71
C ASN A 45 -15.99 -5.47 -29.47
N LEU A 46 -16.97 -4.63 -29.15
CA LEU A 46 -18.37 -5.04 -29.03
C LEU A 46 -18.90 -5.52 -30.38
N GLN A 47 -18.70 -4.74 -31.45
CA GLN A 47 -19.10 -5.09 -32.81
C GLN A 47 -18.43 -6.38 -33.30
N LYS A 48 -17.18 -6.67 -32.92
CA LYS A 48 -16.55 -7.97 -33.21
C LYS A 48 -17.33 -9.14 -32.58
N LYS A 49 -17.81 -8.99 -31.34
CA LYS A 49 -18.63 -10.01 -30.67
C LYS A 49 -20.02 -10.11 -31.31
N GLU A 50 -20.59 -8.98 -31.71
CA GLU A 50 -21.85 -8.96 -32.47
C GLU A 50 -21.71 -9.70 -33.81
N ARG A 51 -20.58 -9.57 -34.52
CA ARG A 51 -20.32 -10.35 -35.76
C ARG A 51 -20.37 -11.85 -35.52
N VAL A 52 -19.74 -12.34 -34.46
CA VAL A 52 -19.77 -13.78 -34.11
C VAL A 52 -21.20 -14.28 -33.93
N VAL A 53 -22.07 -13.46 -33.35
CA VAL A 53 -23.49 -13.79 -33.18
C VAL A 53 -24.25 -13.65 -34.51
N ALA A 54 -24.00 -12.59 -35.27
CA ALA A 54 -24.62 -12.35 -36.57
C ALA A 54 -24.30 -13.46 -37.58
N ASP A 55 -23.07 -13.97 -37.61
CA ASP A 55 -22.66 -15.08 -38.48
C ASP A 55 -23.49 -16.35 -38.19
N VAL A 56 -23.88 -16.57 -36.93
CA VAL A 56 -24.69 -17.72 -36.52
C VAL A 56 -26.18 -17.48 -36.79
N ILE A 57 -26.67 -16.26 -36.58
CA ILE A 57 -28.07 -15.89 -36.83
C ILE A 57 -28.39 -15.87 -38.33
N ASN A 58 -27.43 -15.44 -39.17
CA ASN A 58 -27.61 -15.31 -40.61
C ASN A 58 -27.36 -16.62 -41.37
N ASP A 59 -26.58 -17.56 -40.82
CA ASP A 59 -26.44 -18.91 -41.37
C ASP A 59 -27.59 -19.81 -40.90
N LYS A 60 -28.49 -20.15 -41.82
CA LYS A 60 -29.66 -20.99 -41.55
C LYS A 60 -29.28 -22.34 -40.92
N LYS A 61 -28.19 -22.98 -41.36
CA LYS A 61 -27.75 -24.27 -40.79
C LYS A 61 -27.24 -24.10 -39.36
N ALA A 62 -26.46 -23.05 -39.11
CA ALA A 62 -25.95 -22.76 -37.78
C ALA A 62 -27.08 -22.40 -36.80
N PHE A 63 -28.08 -21.65 -37.25
CA PHE A 63 -29.25 -21.31 -36.44
C PHE A 63 -30.15 -22.52 -36.17
N ASP A 64 -30.38 -23.37 -37.17
CA ASP A 64 -31.17 -24.60 -36.98
C ASP A 64 -30.50 -25.58 -36.00
N ASN A 65 -29.15 -25.63 -35.96
CA ASN A 65 -28.41 -26.39 -34.94
C ASN A 65 -28.66 -25.88 -33.51
N LEU A 66 -29.09 -24.62 -33.32
CA LEU A 66 -29.44 -24.13 -31.99
C LEU A 66 -30.78 -24.71 -31.49
N LYS A 67 -31.65 -25.16 -32.40
CA LYS A 67 -32.94 -25.76 -32.06
C LYS A 67 -32.79 -27.16 -31.49
N THR A 68 -31.69 -27.86 -31.80
CA THR A 68 -31.42 -29.24 -31.36
C THR A 68 -30.61 -29.31 -30.05
N LEU A 69 -30.27 -28.17 -29.43
CA LEU A 69 -29.44 -28.14 -28.22
C LEU A 69 -30.11 -28.77 -26.99
N GLU A 70 -31.44 -28.89 -26.99
CA GLU A 70 -32.20 -29.56 -25.94
C GLU A 70 -32.01 -31.09 -25.99
N ASP A 71 -31.85 -31.65 -27.19
CA ASP A 71 -31.85 -33.10 -27.43
C ASP A 71 -30.45 -33.68 -27.71
N ASP A 72 -29.47 -32.83 -28.06
CA ASP A 72 -28.09 -33.23 -28.39
C ASP A 72 -27.06 -32.63 -27.42
N ASP A 73 -26.65 -33.42 -26.43
CA ASP A 73 -25.63 -33.07 -25.43
C ASP A 73 -24.29 -32.66 -26.05
N ARG A 74 -23.88 -33.26 -27.17
CA ARG A 74 -22.58 -32.92 -27.81
C ARG A 74 -22.67 -31.56 -28.47
N ALA A 75 -23.78 -31.26 -29.14
CA ALA A 75 -24.04 -29.94 -29.70
C ALA A 75 -24.13 -28.88 -28.59
N ALA A 76 -24.81 -29.17 -27.48
CA ALA A 76 -24.90 -28.32 -26.30
C ALA A 76 -23.51 -27.97 -25.73
N LEU A 77 -22.66 -28.98 -25.48
CA LEU A 77 -21.30 -28.76 -24.98
C LEU A 77 -20.43 -27.94 -25.95
N LYS A 78 -20.58 -28.18 -27.27
CA LYS A 78 -19.86 -27.41 -28.30
C LYS A 78 -20.32 -25.95 -28.33
N ALA A 79 -21.62 -25.70 -28.15
CA ALA A 79 -22.18 -24.36 -28.06
C ALA A 79 -21.69 -23.63 -26.79
N ILE A 80 -21.68 -24.31 -25.63
CA ILE A 80 -21.13 -23.75 -24.37
C ILE A 80 -19.67 -23.35 -24.55
N LYS A 81 -18.85 -24.24 -25.12
CA LYS A 81 -17.42 -23.95 -25.34
C LYS A 81 -17.24 -22.75 -26.28
N LYS A 82 -17.90 -22.77 -27.44
CA LYS A 82 -17.79 -21.71 -28.46
C LYS A 82 -18.24 -20.35 -27.93
N PHE A 83 -19.44 -20.26 -27.35
CA PHE A 83 -20.02 -18.98 -26.96
C PHE A 83 -19.58 -18.55 -25.56
N THR A 84 -19.73 -19.41 -24.55
CA THR A 84 -19.48 -19.02 -23.16
C THR A 84 -17.99 -19.00 -22.83
N THR A 85 -17.26 -20.07 -23.15
CA THR A 85 -15.86 -20.23 -22.72
C THR A 85 -14.89 -19.41 -23.57
N ASP A 86 -14.99 -19.53 -24.90
CA ASP A 86 -14.04 -18.91 -25.82
C ASP A 86 -14.42 -17.44 -26.08
N GLU A 87 -15.70 -17.17 -26.32
CA GLU A 87 -16.17 -15.84 -26.73
C GLU A 87 -16.77 -14.99 -25.61
N ASN A 88 -17.05 -15.56 -24.43
CA ASN A 88 -17.67 -14.86 -23.31
C ASN A 88 -19.01 -14.22 -23.70
N ILE A 89 -19.90 -15.04 -24.29
CA ILE A 89 -21.26 -14.72 -24.74
C ILE A 89 -22.21 -15.77 -24.14
N TRP A 90 -23.30 -15.32 -23.50
CA TRP A 90 -24.27 -16.19 -22.86
C TRP A 90 -25.44 -16.42 -23.82
N LEU A 91 -25.68 -17.68 -24.16
CA LEU A 91 -26.75 -18.10 -25.05
C LEU A 91 -27.90 -18.68 -24.22
N LEU A 92 -29.12 -18.20 -24.53
CA LEU A 92 -30.38 -18.70 -23.99
C LEU A 92 -31.29 -19.04 -25.19
N THR A 93 -31.90 -20.21 -25.19
CA THR A 93 -32.87 -20.59 -26.23
C THR A 93 -34.21 -20.90 -25.61
N TYR A 94 -35.27 -20.47 -26.30
CA TYR A 94 -36.65 -20.61 -25.85
C TYR A 94 -37.49 -21.30 -26.92
N LYS A 95 -38.43 -22.14 -26.48
CA LYS A 95 -39.42 -22.82 -27.32
C LYS A 95 -40.80 -22.56 -26.75
N LYS A 96 -41.70 -21.98 -27.54
CA LYS A 96 -43.03 -21.51 -27.09
C LYS A 96 -42.97 -20.62 -25.84
N GLY A 97 -41.95 -19.76 -25.78
CA GLY A 97 -41.72 -18.84 -24.65
C GLY A 97 -41.13 -19.48 -23.39
N ARG A 98 -40.86 -20.78 -23.37
CA ARG A 98 -40.20 -21.46 -22.25
C ARG A 98 -38.70 -21.62 -22.52
N LEU A 99 -37.88 -21.32 -21.53
CA LEU A 99 -36.43 -21.50 -21.60
C LEU A 99 -36.11 -23.01 -21.67
N VAL A 100 -35.46 -23.44 -22.74
CA VAL A 100 -35.12 -24.87 -22.96
C VAL A 100 -33.62 -25.15 -22.83
N PHE A 101 -32.77 -24.17 -23.12
CA PHE A 101 -31.32 -24.32 -22.92
C PHE A 101 -30.68 -22.98 -22.53
N TRP A 102 -29.66 -23.06 -21.67
CA TRP A 102 -28.79 -21.94 -21.33
C TRP A 102 -27.34 -22.37 -21.29
N SER A 103 -26.44 -21.52 -21.79
CA SER A 103 -25.02 -21.84 -21.84
C SER A 103 -24.24 -21.51 -20.55
N GLY A 104 -24.90 -20.92 -19.54
CA GLY A 104 -24.34 -20.66 -18.23
C GLY A 104 -25.28 -19.89 -17.29
N ILE A 105 -24.98 -19.91 -15.99
CA ILE A 105 -25.84 -19.36 -14.91
C ILE A 105 -25.67 -17.86 -14.64
N LYS A 106 -24.86 -17.15 -15.44
CA LYS A 106 -24.47 -15.78 -15.08
C LYS A 106 -25.61 -14.79 -15.23
N VAL A 107 -26.49 -14.96 -16.21
CA VAL A 107 -27.56 -14.00 -16.49
C VAL A 107 -28.79 -14.73 -17.04
N ILE A 108 -29.95 -14.41 -16.47
CA ILE A 108 -31.26 -14.83 -16.96
C ILE A 108 -32.12 -13.57 -16.95
N PRO A 109 -32.53 -13.05 -18.12
CA PRO A 109 -33.28 -11.80 -18.20
C PRO A 109 -34.62 -11.89 -17.47
N LEU A 110 -34.90 -10.91 -16.61
CA LEU A 110 -36.18 -10.82 -15.89
C LEU A 110 -37.31 -10.24 -16.76
N HIS A 111 -36.94 -9.56 -17.85
CA HIS A 111 -37.86 -8.87 -18.74
C HIS A 111 -37.76 -9.37 -20.19
N PRO A 112 -38.85 -9.29 -20.98
CA PRO A 112 -38.83 -9.70 -22.37
C PRO A 112 -37.87 -8.81 -23.20
N ILE A 113 -36.91 -9.47 -23.84
CA ILE A 113 -35.94 -8.81 -24.73
C ILE A 113 -36.59 -8.54 -26.10
N LYS A 114 -36.35 -7.33 -26.62
CA LYS A 114 -36.83 -6.88 -27.94
C LYS A 114 -36.09 -7.63 -29.06
N GLU A 115 -36.75 -7.80 -30.20
CA GLU A 115 -36.13 -8.42 -31.38
C GLU A 115 -34.95 -7.59 -31.89
N GLY A 116 -33.88 -8.26 -32.33
CA GLY A 116 -32.64 -7.63 -32.78
C GLY A 116 -31.72 -7.21 -31.62
N TYR A 117 -30.97 -6.13 -31.83
CA TYR A 117 -29.98 -5.60 -30.87
C TYR A 117 -30.65 -4.71 -29.82
N SER A 118 -30.30 -4.89 -28.55
CA SER A 118 -30.83 -4.08 -27.46
C SER A 118 -29.88 -4.04 -26.27
N PHE A 119 -29.88 -2.94 -25.51
CA PHE A 119 -29.10 -2.82 -24.29
C PHE A 119 -29.99 -3.05 -23.07
N VAL A 120 -29.60 -3.97 -22.20
CA VAL A 120 -30.38 -4.38 -21.02
C VAL A 120 -29.55 -4.29 -19.75
N LYS A 121 -30.19 -3.80 -18.69
CA LYS A 121 -29.64 -3.76 -17.34
C LYS A 121 -30.27 -4.88 -16.52
N GLU A 122 -29.43 -5.74 -15.96
CA GLU A 122 -29.80 -6.81 -15.05
C GLU A 122 -29.19 -6.56 -13.66
N SER A 123 -29.60 -7.37 -12.67
CA SER A 123 -29.18 -7.20 -11.27
C SER A 123 -27.66 -7.31 -11.03
N ASN A 124 -26.93 -7.92 -11.96
CA ASN A 124 -25.50 -8.16 -11.87
C ASN A 124 -24.66 -7.42 -12.92
N GLY A 125 -25.28 -6.54 -13.73
CA GLY A 125 -24.57 -5.75 -14.72
C GLY A 125 -25.39 -5.37 -15.96
N HIS A 126 -24.68 -4.81 -16.91
CA HIS A 126 -25.19 -4.33 -18.20
C HIS A 126 -24.78 -5.27 -19.32
N TYR A 127 -25.72 -5.59 -20.21
CA TYR A 127 -25.54 -6.52 -21.31
C TYR A 127 -26.04 -5.95 -22.63
N ASN A 128 -25.35 -6.28 -23.71
CA ASN A 128 -25.88 -6.14 -25.06
C ASN A 128 -26.57 -7.45 -25.45
N ALA A 129 -27.89 -7.40 -25.63
CA ALA A 129 -28.74 -8.53 -25.95
C ALA A 129 -29.11 -8.54 -27.43
N ILE A 130 -28.90 -9.68 -28.07
CA ILE A 130 -29.26 -9.92 -29.47
C ILE A 130 -30.28 -11.05 -29.49
N LYS A 131 -31.50 -10.75 -29.91
CA LYS A 131 -32.58 -11.74 -30.01
C LYS A 131 -32.95 -12.01 -31.47
N LYS A 132 -33.07 -13.29 -31.80
CA LYS A 132 -33.67 -13.75 -33.06
C LYS A 132 -34.79 -14.74 -32.79
N THR A 133 -35.95 -14.50 -33.40
CA THR A 133 -37.12 -15.37 -33.35
C THR A 133 -37.38 -16.01 -34.72
N ASP A 134 -37.66 -17.31 -34.74
CA ASP A 134 -38.06 -18.09 -35.93
C ASP A 134 -39.17 -19.07 -35.55
N GLY A 135 -40.42 -18.72 -35.89
CA GLY A 135 -41.61 -19.45 -35.47
C GLY A 135 -41.75 -19.53 -33.95
N ASP A 136 -41.89 -20.75 -33.42
CA ASP A 136 -42.01 -21.03 -31.99
C ASP A 136 -40.67 -20.98 -31.23
N PHE A 137 -39.55 -20.81 -31.93
CA PHE A 137 -38.22 -20.81 -31.35
C PHE A 137 -37.63 -19.40 -31.29
N SER A 138 -36.93 -19.08 -30.20
CA SER A 138 -36.10 -17.86 -30.14
C SER A 138 -34.76 -18.11 -29.46
N ALA A 139 -33.71 -17.50 -29.99
CA ALA A 139 -32.38 -17.50 -29.40
C ALA A 139 -32.02 -16.09 -28.95
N VAL A 140 -31.46 -15.99 -27.75
CA VAL A 140 -31.02 -14.75 -27.11
C VAL A 140 -29.55 -14.89 -26.75
N PHE A 141 -28.74 -13.98 -27.27
CA PHE A 141 -27.31 -13.87 -26.97
C PHE A 141 -27.07 -12.65 -26.10
N LEU A 142 -26.37 -12.82 -24.98
CA LEU A 142 -26.06 -11.78 -24.01
C LEU A 142 -24.55 -11.58 -23.94
N ILE A 143 -24.09 -10.41 -24.37
CA ILE A 143 -22.69 -10.01 -24.31
C ILE A 143 -22.53 -9.08 -23.10
N PRO A 144 -21.74 -9.42 -22.08
CA PRO A 144 -21.56 -8.57 -20.91
C PRO A 144 -20.77 -7.32 -21.31
N VAL A 145 -21.32 -6.15 -21.00
CA VAL A 145 -20.68 -4.86 -21.26
C VAL A 145 -19.96 -4.38 -20.01
N LYS A 146 -20.69 -4.26 -18.89
CA LYS A 146 -20.15 -3.80 -17.60
C LYS A 146 -20.74 -4.63 -16.47
N LEU A 147 -19.89 -5.19 -15.61
CA LEU A 147 -20.34 -5.96 -14.44
C LEU A 147 -20.65 -4.99 -13.29
N GLU A 148 -21.74 -5.27 -12.57
CA GLU A 148 -22.17 -4.46 -11.43
C GLU A 148 -22.41 -5.37 -10.22
N TYR A 149 -21.52 -5.31 -9.25
CA TYR A 149 -21.62 -5.99 -7.97
C TYR A 149 -22.17 -5.03 -6.92
N LYS A 150 -23.04 -5.54 -6.04
CA LYS A 150 -23.53 -4.80 -4.86
C LYS A 150 -22.42 -4.54 -3.84
N ILE A 151 -21.42 -5.43 -3.79
CA ILE A 151 -20.28 -5.37 -2.88
C ILE A 151 -19.04 -5.21 -3.75
N GLN A 152 -18.23 -4.20 -3.45
CA GLN A 152 -16.96 -3.97 -4.13
C GLN A 152 -15.78 -4.28 -3.20
N ASN A 153 -14.82 -5.06 -3.69
CA ASN A 153 -13.58 -5.35 -2.99
C ASN A 153 -12.43 -5.56 -3.97
N GLN A 154 -11.27 -5.99 -3.48
CA GLN A 154 -10.10 -6.25 -4.33
C GLN A 154 -10.33 -7.35 -5.40
N TYR A 155 -11.34 -8.21 -5.22
CA TYR A 155 -11.69 -9.30 -6.14
C TYR A 155 -12.90 -8.98 -7.02
N LEU A 156 -13.87 -8.22 -6.49
CA LEU A 156 -15.11 -7.85 -7.16
C LEU A 156 -15.11 -6.35 -7.45
N GLN A 157 -14.97 -5.98 -8.72
CA GLN A 157 -14.91 -4.59 -9.16
C GLN A 157 -15.93 -4.32 -10.27
N ASN A 158 -16.56 -3.14 -10.24
CA ASN A 158 -17.60 -2.75 -11.20
C ASN A 158 -16.97 -2.18 -12.47
N ILE A 159 -16.37 -3.06 -13.25
CA ILE A 159 -15.55 -2.71 -14.43
C ILE A 159 -16.22 -3.16 -15.72
N PHE A 160 -15.78 -2.58 -16.85
CA PHE A 160 -16.15 -3.11 -18.15
C PHE A 160 -15.60 -4.52 -18.32
N ALA A 161 -16.29 -5.35 -19.10
CA ALA A 161 -15.84 -6.70 -19.35
C ALA A 161 -14.44 -6.66 -20.00
N LYS A 162 -13.46 -7.38 -19.42
CA LYS A 162 -12.03 -7.31 -19.79
C LYS A 162 -11.75 -7.64 -21.26
N ASN A 163 -12.65 -8.37 -21.91
CA ASN A 163 -12.62 -8.70 -23.34
C ASN A 163 -13.02 -7.53 -24.24
N LEU A 164 -13.77 -6.55 -23.72
CA LEU A 164 -14.19 -5.35 -24.44
C LEU A 164 -13.26 -4.17 -24.17
N LEU A 165 -12.92 -3.94 -22.89
CA LEU A 165 -12.09 -2.82 -22.47
C LEU A 165 -11.17 -3.22 -21.31
N LYS A 166 -9.90 -2.80 -21.38
CA LYS A 166 -8.89 -3.07 -20.34
C LYS A 166 -8.73 -1.91 -19.36
N ASP A 167 -9.04 -0.69 -19.80
CA ASP A 167 -8.93 0.54 -19.02
C ASP A 167 -10.32 0.91 -18.45
N ASN A 168 -10.39 1.49 -17.24
CA ASN A 168 -11.65 1.94 -16.61
C ASN A 168 -11.77 3.47 -16.59
N ASN A 169 -11.12 4.11 -17.55
CA ASN A 169 -11.09 5.57 -17.78
C ASN A 169 -12.42 6.13 -18.35
N ILE A 170 -13.40 5.28 -18.66
CA ILE A 170 -14.74 5.68 -19.09
C ILE A 170 -15.79 5.00 -18.21
N GLU A 171 -16.99 5.57 -18.18
CA GLU A 171 -18.17 5.00 -17.54
C GLU A 171 -19.41 5.18 -18.40
N ILE A 172 -20.45 4.38 -18.15
CA ILE A 172 -21.74 4.51 -18.84
C ILE A 172 -22.37 5.85 -18.40
N ALA A 173 -22.72 6.68 -19.36
CA ALA A 173 -23.30 8.00 -19.13
C ALA A 173 -24.74 7.90 -18.64
N LYS A 174 -25.12 8.79 -17.74
CA LYS A 174 -26.50 9.06 -17.33
C LYS A 174 -27.13 10.06 -18.28
N TYR A 175 -28.45 10.21 -18.20
CA TYR A 175 -29.23 11.04 -19.12
C TYR A 175 -28.85 12.54 -19.08
N ASP A 176 -28.35 13.03 -17.94
CA ASP A 176 -27.98 14.42 -17.68
C ASP A 176 -26.49 14.72 -17.95
N ASP A 177 -25.70 13.73 -18.34
CA ASP A 177 -24.26 13.87 -18.52
C ASP A 177 -23.89 14.61 -19.82
N LYS A 178 -22.88 15.48 -19.74
CA LYS A 178 -22.33 16.23 -20.87
C LYS A 178 -21.02 15.60 -21.35
N ASN A 179 -20.61 15.87 -22.59
CA ASN A 179 -19.42 15.29 -23.25
C ASN A 179 -19.46 13.75 -23.28
N ILE A 180 -20.49 13.22 -23.95
CA ILE A 180 -20.72 11.79 -24.10
C ILE A 180 -20.29 11.31 -25.50
N TYR A 181 -20.04 10.01 -25.63
CA TYR A 181 -19.87 9.30 -26.90
C TYR A 181 -20.93 8.20 -26.98
N GLU A 182 -21.63 8.12 -28.11
CA GLU A 182 -22.70 7.16 -28.35
C GLU A 182 -22.14 5.88 -28.97
N ILE A 183 -22.41 4.73 -28.35
CA ILE A 183 -21.99 3.42 -28.82
C ILE A 183 -23.13 2.79 -29.63
N HIS A 184 -22.80 2.37 -30.86
CA HIS A 184 -23.73 1.78 -31.81
C HIS A 184 -23.43 0.31 -32.09
N SER A 185 -24.49 -0.45 -32.38
CA SER A 185 -24.37 -1.83 -32.86
C SER A 185 -23.82 -1.88 -34.30
N ILE A 186 -23.49 -3.09 -34.78
CA ILE A 186 -23.07 -3.33 -36.17
C ILE A 186 -24.11 -2.91 -37.23
N THR A 187 -25.37 -2.77 -36.83
CA THR A 187 -26.47 -2.30 -37.68
C THR A 187 -26.78 -0.82 -37.46
N ASP A 188 -25.83 -0.06 -36.89
CA ASP A 188 -25.95 1.37 -36.57
C ASP A 188 -27.11 1.72 -35.61
N LYS A 189 -27.52 0.77 -34.76
CA LYS A 189 -28.56 1.00 -33.75
C LYS A 189 -27.91 1.50 -32.47
N TYR A 190 -28.40 2.61 -31.93
CA TYR A 190 -27.97 3.13 -30.63
C TYR A 190 -28.16 2.09 -29.51
N LEU A 191 -27.11 1.86 -28.71
CA LEU A 191 -27.14 0.97 -27.55
C LEU A 191 -27.09 1.75 -26.23
N PHE A 192 -26.02 2.51 -26.00
CA PHE A 192 -25.79 3.30 -24.80
C PHE A 192 -24.72 4.37 -25.05
N SER A 193 -24.59 5.31 -24.12
CA SER A 193 -23.57 6.35 -24.17
C SER A 193 -22.53 6.17 -23.07
N VAL A 194 -21.29 6.62 -23.33
CA VAL A 194 -20.18 6.61 -22.37
C VAL A 194 -19.61 8.01 -22.16
N LYS A 195 -19.08 8.26 -20.96
CA LYS A 195 -18.38 9.50 -20.59
C LYS A 195 -17.04 9.19 -19.93
N VAL A 196 -16.20 10.21 -19.77
CA VAL A 196 -14.91 10.05 -19.07
C VAL A 196 -15.15 9.85 -17.58
N ASN A 197 -14.49 8.85 -16.99
CA ASN A 197 -14.37 8.75 -15.56
C ASN A 197 -13.29 9.73 -15.07
N PRO A 198 -13.63 10.79 -14.31
CA PRO A 198 -12.66 11.81 -13.92
C PRO A 198 -11.60 11.29 -12.92
N TYR A 199 -11.85 10.15 -12.29
CA TYR A 199 -10.98 9.56 -11.26
C TYR A 199 -9.98 8.54 -11.83
N GLU A 200 -10.10 8.17 -13.11
CA GLU A 200 -9.28 7.14 -13.73
C GLU A 200 -8.56 7.66 -14.98
N VAL A 201 -7.26 7.36 -15.06
CA VAL A 201 -6.39 7.79 -16.15
C VAL A 201 -6.16 6.66 -17.14
N ASN A 202 -5.98 6.99 -18.41
CA ASN A 202 -5.54 6.02 -19.40
C ASN A 202 -4.07 5.68 -19.16
N HIS A 203 -3.82 4.43 -18.77
CA HIS A 203 -2.49 4.00 -18.34
C HIS A 203 -1.46 4.04 -19.48
N LYS A 204 -1.86 3.66 -20.72
CA LYS A 204 -0.93 3.66 -21.86
C LYS A 204 -0.41 5.05 -22.17
N PHE A 205 -1.31 6.03 -22.20
CA PHE A 205 -0.94 7.41 -22.44
C PHE A 205 -0.09 7.96 -21.30
N LEU A 206 -0.48 7.69 -20.05
CA LEU A 206 0.28 8.08 -18.87
C LEU A 206 1.73 7.60 -18.95
N TYR A 207 1.97 6.34 -19.33
CA TYR A 207 3.32 5.81 -19.49
C TYR A 207 4.11 6.52 -20.59
N PHE A 208 3.48 6.89 -21.71
CA PHE A 208 4.14 7.62 -22.79
C PHE A 208 4.48 9.06 -22.42
N GLU A 209 3.58 9.75 -21.72
CA GLU A 209 3.80 11.09 -21.15
C GLU A 209 4.96 11.07 -20.15
N ILE A 210 4.95 10.12 -19.21
CA ILE A 210 6.03 9.93 -18.23
C ILE A 210 7.35 9.62 -18.92
N ALA A 211 7.37 8.71 -19.90
CA ALA A 211 8.58 8.33 -20.61
C ALA A 211 9.19 9.51 -21.38
N SER A 212 8.33 10.32 -22.02
CA SER A 212 8.76 11.51 -22.76
C SER A 212 9.36 12.57 -21.83
N TRP A 213 8.71 12.87 -20.70
CA TRP A 213 9.26 13.77 -19.69
C TRP A 213 10.55 13.23 -19.06
N ALA A 214 10.59 11.94 -18.72
CA ALA A 214 11.77 11.31 -18.15
C ALA A 214 12.97 11.38 -19.11
N LEU A 215 12.76 11.10 -20.40
CA LEU A 215 13.80 11.18 -21.41
C LEU A 215 14.25 12.65 -21.63
N CYS A 216 13.31 13.59 -21.65
CA CYS A 216 13.60 15.02 -21.73
C CYS A 216 14.50 15.48 -20.59
N PHE A 217 14.15 15.16 -19.33
CA PHE A 217 14.98 15.50 -18.17
C PHE A 217 16.32 14.76 -18.16
N LEU A 218 16.37 13.52 -18.62
CA LEU A 218 17.62 12.77 -18.73
C LEU A 218 18.58 13.47 -19.70
N VAL A 219 18.10 13.86 -20.89
CA VAL A 219 18.92 14.58 -21.87
C VAL A 219 19.36 15.95 -21.34
N LEU A 220 18.47 16.67 -20.64
CA LEU A 220 18.83 17.93 -19.97
C LEU A 220 19.93 17.74 -18.92
N CYS A 221 19.81 16.74 -18.06
CA CYS A 221 20.82 16.39 -17.06
C CYS A 221 22.16 16.03 -17.72
N LEU A 222 22.15 15.29 -18.84
CA LEU A 222 23.36 14.97 -19.60
C LEU A 222 24.00 16.22 -20.22
N LEU A 223 23.19 17.13 -20.77
CA LEU A 223 23.66 18.41 -21.33
C LEU A 223 24.35 19.25 -20.25
N ILE A 224 23.69 19.45 -19.10
CA ILE A 224 24.25 20.19 -17.97
C ILE A 224 25.50 19.50 -17.43
N HIS A 225 25.51 18.17 -17.31
CA HIS A 225 26.69 17.41 -16.92
C HIS A 225 27.88 17.67 -17.86
N ASN A 226 27.63 17.74 -19.17
CA ASN A 226 28.66 18.02 -20.18
C ASN A 226 29.18 19.46 -20.06
N ILE A 227 28.28 20.44 -19.87
CA ILE A 227 28.64 21.86 -19.65
C ILE A 227 29.51 22.01 -18.39
N CYS A 228 29.10 21.40 -17.27
CA CYS A 228 29.87 21.40 -16.04
C CYS A 228 31.25 20.76 -16.26
N ASN A 229 31.33 19.61 -16.93
CA ASN A 229 32.62 19.00 -17.27
C ASN A 229 33.51 19.92 -18.12
N TYR A 230 32.94 20.64 -19.08
CA TYR A 230 33.69 21.60 -19.90
C TYR A 230 34.28 22.75 -19.05
N ILE A 231 33.48 23.32 -18.15
CA ILE A 231 33.92 24.39 -17.23
C ILE A 231 35.02 23.86 -16.30
N ALA A 232 34.84 22.66 -15.76
CA ALA A 232 35.80 22.01 -14.87
C ALA A 232 37.15 21.71 -15.55
N VAL A 233 37.14 21.25 -16.81
CA VAL A 233 38.37 20.96 -17.57
C VAL A 233 39.16 22.24 -17.88
N ARG A 234 38.49 23.38 -18.07
CA ARG A 234 39.14 24.70 -18.25
C ARG A 234 39.75 25.29 -16.98
N GLY A 235 39.60 24.63 -15.83
CA GLY A 235 40.20 25.06 -14.56
C GLY A 235 39.24 25.75 -13.59
N TYR A 236 38.02 26.09 -14.01
CA TYR A 236 37.02 26.76 -13.18
C TYR A 236 36.18 25.75 -12.37
N LEU A 237 36.82 24.99 -11.47
CA LEU A 237 36.17 23.89 -10.74
C LEU A 237 35.01 24.33 -9.83
N LEU A 238 35.20 25.40 -9.04
CA LEU A 238 34.18 25.91 -8.13
C LEU A 238 32.95 26.43 -8.89
N LEU A 239 33.18 27.12 -10.02
CA LEU A 239 32.10 27.57 -10.91
C LEU A 239 31.32 26.38 -11.45
N SER A 240 32.00 25.31 -11.87
CA SER A 240 31.32 24.10 -12.34
C SER A 240 30.44 23.45 -11.25
N PHE A 241 30.87 23.46 -9.99
CA PHE A 241 30.06 22.92 -8.89
C PHE A 241 28.88 23.83 -8.58
N ALA A 242 29.09 25.15 -8.58
CA ALA A 242 28.02 26.12 -8.38
C ALA A 242 26.95 26.01 -9.47
N VAL A 243 27.34 25.91 -10.75
CA VAL A 243 26.40 25.73 -11.87
C VAL A 243 25.57 24.45 -11.71
N LEU A 244 26.20 23.32 -11.35
CA LEU A 244 25.47 22.07 -11.12
C LEU A 244 24.51 22.18 -9.93
N LEU A 245 24.96 22.77 -8.82
CA LEU A 245 24.14 22.94 -7.62
C LEU A 245 22.94 23.85 -7.89
N ILE A 246 23.16 25.00 -8.53
CA ILE A 246 22.10 25.94 -8.90
C ILE A 246 21.11 25.25 -9.83
N PHE A 247 21.57 24.52 -10.84
CA PHE A 247 20.69 23.76 -11.73
C PHE A 247 19.80 22.76 -10.96
N ILE A 248 20.38 21.97 -10.05
CA ILE A 248 19.62 21.01 -9.24
C ILE A 248 18.58 21.74 -8.38
N VAL A 249 18.97 22.82 -7.69
CA VAL A 249 18.07 23.59 -6.84
C VAL A 249 16.94 24.22 -7.66
N THR A 250 17.24 24.83 -8.81
CA THR A 250 16.23 25.41 -9.71
C THR A 250 15.28 24.33 -10.24
N LEU A 251 15.79 23.18 -10.69
CA LEU A 251 14.95 22.09 -11.18
C LEU A 251 14.02 21.56 -10.10
N ARG A 252 14.51 21.39 -8.86
CA ARG A 252 13.69 20.95 -7.73
C ARG A 252 12.70 22.01 -7.29
N TYR A 253 13.07 23.30 -7.33
CA TYR A 253 12.16 24.40 -7.03
C TYR A 253 10.99 24.44 -8.03
N LEU A 254 11.27 24.34 -9.33
CA LEU A 254 10.23 24.28 -10.37
C LEU A 254 9.32 23.06 -10.21
N ASN A 255 9.88 21.91 -9.83
CA ASN A 255 9.09 20.71 -9.64
C ASN A 255 8.18 20.77 -8.41
N ILE A 256 8.69 21.22 -7.26
CA ILE A 256 7.96 21.23 -5.99
C ILE A 256 6.97 22.40 -5.90
N TYR A 257 7.37 23.61 -6.31
CA TYR A 257 6.55 24.82 -6.13
C TYR A 257 5.72 25.18 -7.36
N CYS A 258 6.25 24.96 -8.57
CA CYS A 258 5.52 25.24 -9.80
C CYS A 258 4.75 24.03 -10.34
N ASN A 259 4.82 22.87 -9.66
CA ASN A 259 4.22 21.60 -10.08
C ASN A 259 4.54 21.22 -11.54
N TRP A 260 5.72 21.59 -12.03
CA TRP A 260 6.10 21.35 -13.42
C TRP A 260 7.15 20.22 -13.52
N PRO A 261 6.89 19.16 -14.30
CA PRO A 261 5.66 18.85 -15.01
C PRO A 261 4.59 18.31 -14.07
N ASP A 262 3.34 18.46 -14.49
CA ASP A 262 2.16 18.18 -13.68
C ASP A 262 1.79 16.68 -13.71
N LEU A 263 2.66 15.88 -13.08
CA LEU A 263 2.55 14.42 -12.99
C LEU A 263 2.17 13.94 -11.58
N SER A 264 2.18 14.84 -10.60
CA SER A 264 2.12 14.54 -9.17
C SER A 264 0.79 13.89 -8.74
N TYR A 265 -0.33 14.22 -9.38
CA TYR A 265 -1.64 13.59 -9.09
C TYR A 265 -1.86 12.25 -9.81
N LYS A 266 -1.10 11.96 -10.88
CA LYS A 266 -1.33 10.76 -11.71
C LYS A 266 -0.61 9.52 -11.16
N LEU A 267 0.40 9.69 -10.31
CA LEU A 267 1.28 8.63 -9.84
C LEU A 267 1.20 8.45 -8.32
N SER A 268 0.95 7.22 -7.87
CA SER A 268 0.86 6.88 -6.44
C SER A 268 2.12 7.23 -5.64
N ILE A 269 3.29 7.21 -6.28
CA ILE A 269 4.58 7.54 -5.63
C ILE A 269 4.69 9.01 -5.22
N PHE A 270 3.97 9.90 -5.89
CA PHE A 270 3.95 11.34 -5.62
C PHE A 270 2.79 11.75 -4.70
N GLN A 271 1.97 10.78 -4.24
CA GLN A 271 0.89 11.06 -3.30
C GLN A 271 1.43 11.25 -1.87
N PRO A 272 1.05 12.34 -1.16
CA PRO A 272 1.48 12.59 0.22
C PRO A 272 1.00 11.54 1.23
N THR A 273 -0.05 10.78 0.87
CA THR A 273 -0.63 9.71 1.71
C THR A 273 0.35 8.56 1.96
N LEU A 274 1.31 8.34 1.04
CA LEU A 274 2.33 7.29 1.14
C LEU A 274 3.47 7.69 2.08
N TYR A 275 3.92 8.94 1.98
CA TYR A 275 4.99 9.52 2.80
C TYR A 275 4.94 11.05 2.71
N TYR A 276 5.06 11.72 3.85
CA TYR A 276 5.25 13.17 3.93
C TYR A 276 6.39 13.49 4.91
N GLY A 277 7.48 14.06 4.39
CA GLY A 277 8.69 14.40 5.14
C GLY A 277 8.88 15.90 5.40
N GLY A 278 7.85 16.71 5.11
CA GLY A 278 7.87 18.17 5.16
C GLY A 278 7.96 18.84 3.77
N PRO A 279 8.11 20.18 3.70
CA PRO A 279 7.97 20.94 2.45
C PRO A 279 8.98 20.57 1.35
N LEU A 280 10.19 20.14 1.71
CA LEU A 280 11.21 19.68 0.75
C LEU A 280 10.99 18.23 0.26
N TYR A 281 10.13 17.49 0.94
CA TYR A 281 9.84 16.07 0.72
C TYR A 281 8.33 15.83 0.81
N PRO A 282 7.51 16.49 -0.03
CA PRO A 282 6.05 16.39 0.07
C PRO A 282 5.54 14.99 -0.30
N SER A 283 6.34 14.19 -1.02
CA SER A 283 6.03 12.82 -1.39
C SER A 283 7.24 11.87 -1.30
N PHE A 284 6.99 10.57 -1.43
CA PHE A 284 8.04 9.55 -1.52
C PHE A 284 8.86 9.67 -2.82
N GLY A 285 8.21 10.02 -3.93
CA GLY A 285 8.88 10.28 -5.21
C GLY A 285 9.87 11.44 -5.10
N ASP A 286 9.48 12.51 -4.42
CA ASP A 286 10.36 13.67 -4.17
C ASP A 286 11.56 13.31 -3.30
N PHE A 287 11.37 12.43 -2.32
CA PHE A 287 12.47 11.86 -1.55
C PHE A 287 13.47 11.12 -2.44
N CYS A 288 12.98 10.26 -3.34
CA CYS A 288 13.83 9.52 -4.26
C CYS A 288 14.62 10.47 -5.18
N LEU A 289 13.93 11.45 -5.78
CA LEU A 289 14.57 12.44 -6.67
C LEU A 289 15.63 13.27 -5.95
N ASN A 290 15.38 13.67 -4.70
CA ASN A 290 16.36 14.39 -3.89
C ASN A 290 17.61 13.53 -3.59
N VAL A 291 17.44 12.25 -3.21
CA VAL A 291 18.57 11.34 -2.95
C VAL A 291 19.40 11.11 -4.23
N LEU A 292 18.75 10.93 -5.38
CA LEU A 292 19.42 10.78 -6.66
C LEU A 292 20.17 12.05 -7.09
N ALA A 293 19.56 13.23 -6.91
CA ALA A 293 20.20 14.50 -7.22
C ALA A 293 21.42 14.78 -6.34
N ILE A 294 21.32 14.49 -5.04
CA ILE A 294 22.46 14.59 -4.11
C ILE A 294 23.57 13.60 -4.52
N SER A 295 23.20 12.37 -4.86
CA SER A 295 24.15 11.36 -5.35
C SER A 295 24.87 11.80 -6.62
N TRP A 296 24.14 12.39 -7.57
CA TRP A 296 24.73 12.93 -8.79
C TRP A 296 25.73 14.05 -8.50
N PHE A 297 25.37 14.99 -7.62
CA PHE A 297 26.27 16.08 -7.20
C PHE A 297 27.56 15.55 -6.55
N PHE A 298 27.45 14.66 -5.56
CA PHE A 298 28.63 14.11 -4.87
C PHE A 298 29.52 13.27 -5.81
N CYS A 299 28.93 12.47 -6.69
CA CYS A 299 29.68 11.74 -7.73
C CYS A 299 30.43 12.70 -8.68
N PHE A 300 29.84 13.86 -9.01
CA PHE A 300 30.50 14.87 -9.82
C PHE A 300 31.70 15.50 -9.08
N VAL A 301 31.54 15.87 -7.81
CA VAL A 301 32.63 16.39 -6.97
C VAL A 301 33.75 15.37 -6.83
N TYR A 302 33.41 14.09 -6.60
CA TYR A 302 34.37 12.99 -6.50
C TYR A 302 35.26 12.83 -7.73
N ARG A 303 34.71 13.04 -8.92
CA ARG A 303 35.47 12.95 -10.18
C ARG A 303 36.64 13.95 -10.20
N TYR A 304 36.44 15.15 -9.65
CA TYR A 304 37.44 16.22 -9.65
C TYR A 304 38.18 16.38 -8.32
N ARG A 305 37.95 15.50 -7.33
CA ARG A 305 38.54 15.57 -5.99
C ARG A 305 40.05 15.81 -5.97
N ASN A 306 40.79 15.19 -6.88
CA ASN A 306 42.25 15.30 -6.98
C ASN A 306 42.73 16.68 -7.49
N LYS A 307 41.85 17.50 -8.05
CA LYS A 307 42.18 18.84 -8.54
C LYS A 307 41.67 19.96 -7.62
N LEU A 308 40.84 19.61 -6.61
CA LEU A 308 40.20 20.60 -5.73
C LEU A 308 41.13 21.22 -4.70
N VAL A 309 42.11 20.47 -4.22
CA VAL A 309 43.05 20.94 -3.20
C VAL A 309 44.46 20.83 -3.74
N LYS A 310 45.10 22.00 -3.92
CA LYS A 310 46.56 22.11 -4.03
C LYS A 310 47.16 21.76 -2.66
N PRO A 311 48.32 21.09 -2.60
CA PRO A 311 48.98 20.79 -1.33
C PRO A 311 49.14 22.07 -0.51
N SER A 312 48.58 22.10 0.70
CA SER A 312 48.67 23.24 1.61
C SER A 312 49.85 23.05 2.55
N TYR A 313 50.82 23.95 2.46
CA TYR A 313 52.01 23.94 3.31
C TYR A 313 51.78 24.59 4.69
N SER A 314 50.68 25.33 4.88
CA SER A 314 50.34 25.95 6.16
C SER A 314 49.64 24.97 7.12
N LYS A 315 50.15 24.86 8.35
CA LYS A 315 49.59 24.01 9.41
C LYS A 315 48.18 24.44 9.84
N ILE A 316 47.92 25.75 9.95
CA ILE A 316 46.63 26.30 10.40
C ILE A 316 45.53 25.98 9.38
N ALA A 317 45.79 26.28 8.10
CA ALA A 317 44.87 25.94 7.01
C ALA A 317 44.62 24.43 6.95
N GLY A 318 45.64 23.63 7.28
CA GLY A 318 45.53 22.19 7.40
C GLY A 318 44.55 21.72 8.47
N TYR A 319 44.66 22.22 9.71
CA TYR A 319 43.71 21.89 10.77
C TYR A 319 42.28 22.31 10.41
N ILE A 320 42.09 23.48 9.80
CA ILE A 320 40.77 23.94 9.35
C ILE A 320 40.15 22.96 8.35
N ILE A 321 40.92 22.51 7.36
CA ILE A 321 40.45 21.52 6.36
C ILE A 321 40.07 20.20 7.03
N VAL A 322 40.89 19.71 7.97
CA VAL A 322 40.62 18.46 8.70
C VAL A 322 39.34 18.59 9.53
N VAL A 323 39.17 19.68 10.27
CA VAL A 323 37.96 19.93 11.07
C VAL A 323 36.72 20.01 10.17
N ILE A 324 36.79 20.71 9.03
CA ILE A 324 35.69 20.77 8.06
C ILE A 324 35.35 19.38 7.53
N CYS A 325 36.36 18.55 7.20
CA CYS A 325 36.13 17.18 6.74
C CYS A 325 35.47 16.31 7.80
N VAL A 326 35.93 16.40 9.06
CA VAL A 326 35.34 15.67 10.19
C VAL A 326 33.88 16.10 10.40
N LEU A 327 33.61 17.41 10.42
CA LEU A 327 32.25 17.95 10.52
C LEU A 327 31.37 17.55 9.34
N ALA A 328 31.91 17.49 8.13
CA ALA A 328 31.17 17.05 6.95
C ALA A 328 30.78 15.57 7.06
N ILE A 329 31.72 14.69 7.45
CA ILE A 329 31.45 13.26 7.63
C ILE A 329 30.39 13.04 8.71
N THR A 330 30.58 13.63 9.90
CA THR A 330 29.64 13.44 11.03
C THR A 330 28.28 14.09 10.74
N GLY A 331 28.26 15.33 10.23
CA GLY A 331 27.05 16.08 9.91
C GLY A 331 26.22 15.42 8.80
N VAL A 332 26.84 15.01 7.69
CA VAL A 332 26.11 14.32 6.61
C VAL A 332 25.62 12.95 7.08
N SER A 333 26.41 12.20 7.87
CA SER A 333 25.94 10.92 8.42
C SER A 333 24.70 11.08 9.31
N PHE A 334 24.67 12.13 10.15
CA PHE A 334 23.51 12.47 10.97
C PHE A 334 22.29 12.84 10.11
N LEU A 335 22.48 13.67 9.08
CA LEU A 335 21.40 14.05 8.17
C LEU A 335 20.83 12.83 7.43
N LEU A 336 21.67 11.96 6.88
CA LEU A 336 21.23 10.73 6.20
C LEU A 336 20.45 9.82 7.17
N LEU A 337 20.96 9.62 8.39
CA LEU A 337 20.28 8.83 9.41
C LEU A 337 18.91 9.41 9.78
N ARG A 338 18.83 10.73 9.98
CA ARG A 338 17.56 11.42 10.31
C ARG A 338 16.54 11.32 9.17
N ARG A 339 16.99 11.40 7.92
CA ARG A 339 16.13 11.24 6.75
C ARG A 339 15.61 9.81 6.63
N PHE A 340 16.46 8.82 6.85
CA PHE A 340 16.04 7.42 6.87
C PHE A 340 15.09 7.10 8.03
N HIS A 341 15.34 7.64 9.23
CA HIS A 341 14.42 7.58 10.36
C HIS A 341 13.03 8.13 9.99
N GLY A 342 12.98 9.34 9.41
CA GLY A 342 11.73 9.95 8.96
C GLY A 342 11.00 9.11 7.92
N LEU A 343 11.73 8.52 6.97
CA LEU A 343 11.16 7.62 5.96
C LEU A 343 10.50 6.39 6.59
N VAL A 344 11.16 5.73 7.54
CA VAL A 344 10.62 4.52 8.17
C VAL A 344 9.42 4.83 9.07
N LEU A 345 9.51 5.86 9.92
CA LEU A 345 8.45 6.17 10.89
C LEU A 345 7.20 6.79 10.25
N TYR A 346 7.36 7.75 9.33
CA TYR A 346 6.23 8.55 8.81
C TYR A 346 5.65 8.04 7.48
N SER A 347 6.19 6.96 6.90
CA SER A 347 5.60 6.35 5.71
C SER A 347 4.62 5.22 6.07
N LYS A 348 3.67 4.95 5.17
CA LYS A 348 2.84 3.73 5.22
C LYS A 348 3.52 2.51 4.59
N ILE A 349 4.79 2.64 4.20
CA ILE A 349 5.55 1.58 3.53
C ILE A 349 6.00 0.54 4.56
N ASN A 350 5.79 -0.73 4.25
CA ASN A 350 6.32 -1.84 5.05
C ASN A 350 7.82 -2.02 4.77
N PHE A 351 8.66 -1.75 5.78
CA PHE A 351 10.11 -1.97 5.71
C PHE A 351 10.57 -3.19 6.51
N ASP A 352 9.66 -4.07 6.95
CA ASP A 352 10.04 -5.28 7.67
C ASP A 352 10.68 -6.31 6.74
N VAL A 353 12.02 -6.29 6.69
CA VAL A 353 12.83 -7.22 5.90
C VAL A 353 12.80 -8.65 6.42
N ASN A 354 12.28 -8.87 7.64
CA ASN A 354 12.10 -10.22 8.16
C ASN A 354 10.88 -10.91 7.51
N ASN A 355 9.91 -10.14 7.02
CA ASN A 355 8.81 -10.61 6.20
C ASN A 355 9.03 -10.24 4.72
N VAL A 356 9.93 -10.96 4.06
CA VAL A 356 10.33 -10.70 2.67
C VAL A 356 9.14 -10.75 1.69
N LEU A 357 8.15 -11.61 1.94
CA LEU A 357 6.93 -11.72 1.12
C LEU A 357 6.00 -10.50 1.29
N GLY A 358 6.06 -9.82 2.43
CA GLY A 358 5.31 -8.60 2.71
C GLY A 358 5.95 -7.33 2.14
N LEU A 359 7.08 -7.43 1.43
CA LEU A 359 7.74 -6.27 0.81
C LEU A 359 7.04 -5.88 -0.48
N THR A 360 6.75 -4.58 -0.61
CA THR A 360 6.12 -4.00 -1.81
C THR A 360 7.15 -3.37 -2.72
N HIS A 361 6.74 -3.00 -3.94
CA HIS A 361 7.55 -2.21 -4.87
C HIS A 361 8.09 -0.90 -4.23
N HIS A 362 7.29 -0.26 -3.36
CA HIS A 362 7.71 0.94 -2.63
C HIS A 362 8.79 0.64 -1.58
N SER A 363 8.71 -0.52 -0.91
CA SER A 363 9.72 -1.01 0.03
C SER A 363 11.08 -1.21 -0.66
N VAL A 364 11.07 -1.88 -1.82
CA VAL A 364 12.28 -2.10 -2.63
C VAL A 364 12.88 -0.77 -3.08
N MET A 365 12.05 0.19 -3.52
CA MET A 365 12.52 1.52 -3.89
C MET A 365 13.15 2.27 -2.71
N GLY A 366 12.58 2.16 -1.51
CA GLY A 366 13.14 2.80 -0.31
C GLY A 366 14.47 2.19 0.11
N ILE A 367 14.61 0.86 -0.01
CA ILE A 367 15.88 0.14 0.21
C ILE A 367 16.92 0.53 -0.86
N LEU A 368 16.50 0.73 -2.11
CA LEU A 368 17.38 1.23 -3.16
C LEU A 368 17.87 2.66 -2.84
N MET A 369 17.01 3.54 -2.33
CA MET A 369 17.41 4.88 -1.90
C MET A 369 18.38 4.84 -0.72
N LEU A 370 18.26 3.86 0.19
CA LEU A 370 19.26 3.61 1.22
C LEU A 370 20.62 3.23 0.62
N CYS A 371 20.65 2.43 -0.44
CA CYS A 371 21.90 2.11 -1.17
C CYS A 371 22.55 3.37 -1.76
N PHE A 372 21.77 4.25 -2.38
CA PHE A 372 22.26 5.54 -2.86
C PHE A 372 22.76 6.43 -1.72
N ALA A 373 22.08 6.47 -0.57
CA ALA A 373 22.55 7.20 0.60
C ALA A 373 23.93 6.70 1.08
N TYR A 374 24.15 5.38 1.11
CA TYR A 374 25.46 4.80 1.39
C TYR A 374 26.51 5.11 0.32
N LEU A 375 26.11 5.20 -0.96
CA LEU A 375 27.00 5.66 -2.03
C LEU A 375 27.43 7.11 -1.80
N VAL A 376 26.52 8.01 -1.41
CA VAL A 376 26.85 9.40 -1.04
C VAL A 376 27.86 9.42 0.09
N PHE A 377 27.62 8.64 1.16
CA PHE A 377 28.53 8.56 2.29
C PHE A 377 29.90 8.01 1.89
N TYR A 378 29.95 6.93 1.11
CA TYR A 378 31.20 6.37 0.57
C TYR A 378 32.00 7.44 -0.19
N VAL A 379 31.33 8.15 -1.10
CA VAL A 379 31.94 9.17 -1.93
C VAL A 379 32.45 10.34 -1.09
N LEU A 380 31.68 10.78 -0.10
CA LEU A 380 32.08 11.82 0.84
C LEU A 380 33.33 11.43 1.62
N VAL A 381 33.38 10.22 2.17
CA VAL A 381 34.55 9.70 2.89
C VAL A 381 35.79 9.73 2.01
N GLU A 382 35.69 9.32 0.75
CA GLU A 382 36.81 9.37 -0.19
C GLU A 382 37.28 10.80 -0.50
N ILE A 383 36.35 11.74 -0.67
CA ILE A 383 36.67 13.16 -0.90
C ILE A 383 37.44 13.72 0.32
N CYS A 384 36.91 13.50 1.53
CA CYS A 384 37.51 13.95 2.77
C CYS A 384 38.90 13.33 2.99
N LEU A 385 39.06 12.00 2.81
CA LEU A 385 40.36 11.34 2.94
C LEU A 385 41.38 11.87 1.92
N THR A 386 40.95 12.16 0.68
CA THR A 386 41.83 12.76 -0.33
C THR A 386 42.35 14.13 0.12
N PHE A 387 41.53 14.93 0.80
CA PHE A 387 41.94 16.22 1.33
C PHE A 387 42.85 16.07 2.54
N SER A 388 42.50 15.20 3.49
CA SER A 388 43.28 14.97 4.71
C SER A 388 44.72 14.49 4.45
N VAL A 389 44.95 13.69 3.42
CA VAL A 389 46.31 13.21 3.06
C VAL A 389 47.19 14.30 2.42
N ARG A 390 46.60 15.37 1.87
CA ARG A 390 47.34 16.45 1.17
C ARG A 390 47.67 17.66 2.06
N VAL A 391 47.42 17.52 3.35
CA VAL A 391 47.55 18.58 4.34
C VAL A 391 48.80 18.32 5.20
N ALA A 392 49.49 19.39 5.60
CA ALA A 392 50.71 19.34 6.44
C ALA A 392 50.49 18.92 7.93
N VAL A 393 49.37 18.26 8.26
CA VAL A 393 49.01 17.84 9.62
C VAL A 393 49.33 16.36 9.80
N PRO A 394 50.05 15.96 10.87
CA PRO A 394 50.33 14.55 11.16
C PRO A 394 49.07 13.68 11.25
N VAL A 395 49.13 12.48 10.67
CA VAL A 395 48.02 11.51 10.65
C VAL A 395 47.53 11.16 12.05
N SER A 396 48.42 11.08 13.04
CA SER A 396 48.07 10.81 14.44
C SER A 396 47.13 11.88 15.02
N GLN A 397 47.38 13.15 14.72
CA GLN A 397 46.55 14.26 15.15
C GLN A 397 45.23 14.31 14.39
N GLN A 398 45.23 14.00 13.09
CA GLN A 398 43.99 13.86 12.31
C GLN A 398 43.09 12.76 12.88
N ALA A 399 43.67 11.60 13.20
CA ALA A 399 42.96 10.48 13.83
C ALA A 399 42.45 10.86 15.22
N ALA A 400 43.24 11.59 16.02
CA ALA A 400 42.82 12.06 17.34
C ALA A 400 41.62 13.04 17.26
N ILE A 401 41.66 14.01 16.35
CA ILE A 401 40.54 14.95 16.12
C ILE A 401 39.29 14.20 15.68
N PHE A 402 39.43 13.25 14.73
CA PHE A 402 38.31 12.43 14.27
C PHE A 402 37.72 11.58 15.41
N LEU A 403 38.57 10.91 16.18
CA LEU A 403 38.13 10.05 17.28
C LEU A 403 37.47 10.87 18.39
N ALA A 404 38.00 12.04 18.74
CA ALA A 404 37.37 12.97 19.67
C ALA A 404 35.99 13.42 19.19
N ALA A 405 35.84 13.74 17.89
CA ALA A 405 34.54 14.11 17.32
C ALA A 405 33.54 12.94 17.33
N ILE A 406 33.98 11.72 17.07
CA ILE A 406 33.13 10.52 17.12
C ILE A 406 32.68 10.21 18.55
N LEU A 407 33.59 10.33 19.53
CA LEU A 407 33.24 10.18 20.95
C LEU A 407 32.23 11.25 21.36
N ALA A 408 32.46 12.52 21.01
CA ALA A 408 31.50 13.59 21.28
C ALA A 408 30.14 13.32 20.63
N ALA A 409 30.11 12.92 19.35
CA ALA A 409 28.87 12.59 18.64
C ALA A 409 28.12 11.39 19.25
N THR A 410 28.83 10.48 19.91
CA THR A 410 28.25 9.30 20.58
C THR A 410 27.76 9.62 21.99
N PHE A 411 28.49 10.43 22.76
CA PHE A 411 28.17 10.74 24.16
C PHE A 411 27.16 11.90 24.33
N ILE A 412 27.14 12.90 23.45
CA ILE A 412 26.19 14.02 23.54
C ILE A 412 24.72 13.54 23.57
N PRO A 413 24.28 12.60 22.71
CA PRO A 413 22.92 12.06 22.78
C PRO A 413 22.63 11.27 24.06
N VAL A 414 23.62 10.60 24.62
CA VAL A 414 23.48 9.84 25.87
C VAL A 414 23.18 10.78 27.03
N LEU A 415 23.90 11.90 27.13
CA LEU A 415 23.67 12.90 28.19
C LEU A 415 22.30 13.57 28.08
N ASN A 416 21.84 13.85 26.86
CA ASN A 416 20.59 14.59 26.64
C ASN A 416 19.34 13.71 26.62
N ARG A 417 19.44 12.45 26.18
CA ARG A 417 18.29 11.57 25.90
C ARG A 417 18.39 10.18 26.53
N GLY A 418 19.52 9.83 27.13
CA GLY A 418 19.78 8.48 27.64
C GLY A 418 19.97 7.41 26.56
N GLU A 419 20.07 7.80 25.28
CA GLU A 419 20.14 6.84 24.17
C GLU A 419 21.58 6.63 23.70
N PHE A 420 22.13 5.45 24.01
CA PHE A 420 23.42 5.02 23.47
C PHE A 420 23.29 4.50 22.04
N THR A 421 24.17 4.94 21.13
CA THR A 421 24.11 4.57 19.71
C THR A 421 25.49 4.19 19.18
N LEU A 422 25.60 2.94 18.67
CA LEU A 422 26.82 2.42 18.02
C LEU A 422 27.07 2.96 16.61
N PHE A 423 26.16 3.76 16.06
CA PHE A 423 26.19 4.23 14.67
C PHE A 423 27.49 4.95 14.29
N TYR A 424 27.94 5.90 15.12
CA TYR A 424 29.14 6.67 14.82
C TYR A 424 30.41 5.84 14.96
N LEU A 425 30.43 4.83 15.84
CA LEU A 425 31.55 3.88 15.97
C LEU A 425 31.69 3.01 14.72
N PHE A 426 30.58 2.49 14.19
CA PHE A 426 30.61 1.78 12.91
C PHE A 426 31.01 2.70 11.74
N GLY A 427 30.54 3.95 11.73
CA GLY A 427 31.01 4.96 10.78
C GLY A 427 32.52 5.21 10.88
N ALA A 428 33.08 5.25 12.09
CA ALA A 428 34.51 5.37 12.31
C ALA A 428 35.28 4.15 11.81
N ALA A 429 34.77 2.93 12.06
CA ALA A 429 35.36 1.70 11.54
C ALA A 429 35.47 1.73 10.01
N TRP A 430 34.44 2.19 9.31
CA TRP A 430 34.51 2.41 7.85
C TRP A 430 35.62 3.39 7.49
N VAL A 431 35.64 4.59 8.09
CA VAL A 431 36.64 5.62 7.79
C VAL A 431 38.05 5.09 8.04
N PHE A 432 38.28 4.31 9.10
CA PHE A 432 39.58 3.70 9.36
C PHE A 432 39.97 2.62 8.34
N ILE A 433 39.04 1.76 7.92
CA ILE A 433 39.27 0.75 6.85
C ILE A 433 39.75 1.45 5.58
N ARG A 434 39.11 2.57 5.19
CA ARG A 434 39.52 3.34 4.01
C ARG A 434 40.77 4.18 4.24
N GLY A 435 40.92 4.80 5.41
CA GLY A 435 42.10 5.56 5.80
C GLY A 435 43.37 4.72 5.72
N TYR A 436 43.33 3.48 6.22
CA TYR A 436 44.44 2.53 6.09
C TYR A 436 44.84 2.28 4.63
N ALA A 437 43.87 2.16 3.71
CA ALA A 437 44.16 1.97 2.29
C ALA A 437 44.79 3.21 1.64
N TYR A 438 44.42 4.42 2.07
CA TYR A 438 45.03 5.67 1.62
C TYR A 438 46.48 5.81 2.08
N LEU A 439 46.80 5.35 3.30
CA LEU A 439 48.15 5.43 3.86
C LEU A 439 49.10 4.36 3.30
N TYR A 440 48.64 3.10 3.19
CA TYR A 440 49.53 1.95 2.93
C TYR A 440 49.29 1.25 1.58
N LYS A 441 48.19 1.54 0.87
CA LYS A 441 47.79 0.81 -0.36
C LYS A 441 47.51 1.71 -1.56
N GLN A 442 48.11 2.91 -1.59
CA GLN A 442 47.96 3.88 -2.68
C GLN A 442 46.48 4.18 -3.02
N ALA A 443 45.62 4.24 -1.99
CA ALA A 443 44.17 4.44 -2.09
C ALA A 443 43.38 3.37 -2.88
N ARG A 444 44.01 2.27 -3.32
CA ARG A 444 43.33 1.20 -4.05
C ARG A 444 42.33 0.48 -3.15
N LEU A 445 41.20 0.08 -3.73
CA LEU A 445 40.16 -0.64 -3.03
C LEU A 445 40.44 -2.15 -3.13
N ASN A 446 40.79 -2.77 -1.99
CA ASN A 446 40.96 -4.22 -1.91
C ASN A 446 39.58 -4.91 -1.80
N SER A 447 39.46 -6.13 -2.31
CA SER A 447 38.23 -6.94 -2.21
C SER A 447 37.82 -7.16 -0.74
N GLY A 448 38.78 -7.51 0.13
CA GLY A 448 38.51 -7.66 1.57
C GLY A 448 38.00 -6.37 2.22
N ALA A 449 38.54 -5.21 1.85
CA ALA A 449 38.08 -3.92 2.38
C ALA A 449 36.65 -3.58 1.91
N LEU A 450 36.31 -3.91 0.66
CA LEU A 450 34.94 -3.76 0.13
C LEU A 450 33.95 -4.62 0.92
N VAL A 451 34.27 -5.91 1.12
CA VAL A 451 33.41 -6.83 1.88
C VAL A 451 33.24 -6.37 3.33
N SER A 452 34.32 -5.91 3.99
CA SER A 452 34.24 -5.36 5.35
C SER A 452 33.35 -4.12 5.42
N ILE A 453 33.45 -3.21 4.45
CA ILE A 453 32.59 -2.01 4.40
C ILE A 453 31.12 -2.41 4.20
N ILE A 454 30.84 -3.35 3.30
CA ILE A 454 29.48 -3.86 3.07
C ILE A 454 28.93 -4.49 4.35
N LEU A 455 29.73 -5.29 5.06
CA LEU A 455 29.33 -5.89 6.33
C LEU A 455 29.02 -4.83 7.40
N VAL A 456 29.84 -3.78 7.50
CA VAL A 456 29.57 -2.64 8.39
C VAL A 456 28.27 -1.93 8.02
N CYS A 457 28.02 -1.68 6.72
CA CYS A 457 26.78 -1.07 6.24
C CYS A 457 25.56 -1.92 6.58
N ALA A 458 25.65 -3.24 6.36
CA ALA A 458 24.58 -4.19 6.62
C ALA A 458 24.24 -4.24 8.12
N SER A 459 25.26 -4.33 8.99
CA SER A 459 25.08 -4.29 10.44
C SER A 459 24.43 -3.01 10.92
N VAL A 460 24.90 -1.85 10.44
CA VAL A 460 24.32 -0.55 10.81
C VAL A 460 22.87 -0.44 10.34
N SER A 461 22.59 -0.85 9.10
CA SER A 461 21.24 -0.80 8.53
C SER A 461 20.29 -1.68 9.31
N ALA A 462 20.69 -2.92 9.63
CA ALA A 462 19.87 -3.85 10.41
C ALA A 462 19.56 -3.33 11.82
N ILE A 463 20.59 -2.87 12.55
CA ILE A 463 20.42 -2.35 13.92
C ILE A 463 19.49 -1.14 13.91
N LYS A 464 19.70 -0.18 13.00
CA LYS A 464 18.89 1.04 12.93
C LYS A 464 17.49 0.79 12.40
N LEU A 465 17.32 -0.07 11.39
CA LEU A 465 16.00 -0.44 10.88
C LEU A 465 15.17 -1.12 11.98
N ASN A 466 15.72 -2.14 12.66
CA ASN A 466 14.99 -2.84 13.73
C ASN A 466 14.63 -1.91 14.88
N HIS A 467 15.54 -0.99 15.24
CA HIS A 467 15.23 0.03 16.24
C HIS A 467 14.10 0.96 15.78
N PHE A 468 14.10 1.43 14.53
CA PHE A 468 13.04 2.29 13.98
C PHE A 468 11.71 1.55 13.85
N LEU A 469 11.72 0.28 13.45
CA LEU A 469 10.54 -0.57 13.42
C LEU A 469 9.99 -0.80 14.83
N SER A 470 10.85 -0.99 15.84
CA SER A 470 10.41 -1.10 17.25
C SER A 470 9.76 0.20 17.74
N LEU A 471 10.29 1.37 17.40
CA LEU A 471 9.65 2.66 17.72
C LEU A 471 8.28 2.81 17.04
N LYS A 472 8.20 2.50 15.74
CA LYS A 472 6.95 2.54 14.97
C LYS A 472 5.92 1.55 15.53
N GLU A 473 6.37 0.37 15.93
CA GLU A 473 5.54 -0.66 16.53
C GLU A 473 4.95 -0.22 17.88
N LYS A 474 5.74 0.44 18.73
CA LYS A 474 5.26 1.00 20.00
C LYS A 474 4.16 2.04 19.80
N GLU A 475 4.32 2.94 18.83
CA GLU A 475 3.27 3.92 18.48
C GLU A 475 2.02 3.24 17.91
N LYS A 476 2.18 2.25 17.02
CA LYS A 476 1.05 1.45 16.52
C LYS A 476 0.30 0.70 17.64
N ARG A 477 1.02 0.21 18.65
CA ARG A 477 0.42 -0.47 19.81
C ARG A 477 -0.32 0.50 20.72
N LYS A 478 0.15 1.75 20.86
CA LYS A 478 -0.59 2.82 21.54
C LYS A 478 -1.85 3.20 20.77
N GLU A 479 -1.80 3.24 19.44
CA GLU A 479 -2.99 3.46 18.62
C GLU A 479 -4.03 2.35 18.83
N LEU A 480 -3.61 1.07 18.84
CA LEU A 480 -4.49 -0.04 19.20
C LEU A 480 -5.07 0.13 20.61
N LEU A 481 -4.24 0.51 21.57
CA LEU A 481 -4.67 0.79 22.94
C LEU A 481 -5.74 1.87 22.97
N HIS A 482 -5.56 2.98 22.24
CA HIS A 482 -6.56 4.02 22.12
C HIS A 482 -7.86 3.51 21.49
N GLN A 483 -7.79 2.67 20.45
CA GLN A 483 -8.98 2.06 19.85
C GLN A 483 -9.72 1.11 20.81
N LEU A 484 -8.99 0.37 21.65
CA LEU A 484 -9.55 -0.55 22.65
C LEU A 484 -10.14 0.17 23.86
N ILE A 485 -9.53 1.29 24.31
CA ILE A 485 -10.05 2.13 25.40
C ILE A 485 -11.25 2.96 24.94
N THR A 486 -11.25 3.42 23.68
CA THR A 486 -12.31 4.27 23.14
C THR A 486 -13.58 3.43 22.97
N THR A 487 -14.43 3.46 24.00
CA THR A 487 -15.78 2.88 23.97
C THR A 487 -16.74 3.67 23.10
N ALA A 488 -16.39 4.91 22.72
CA ALA A 488 -17.15 5.80 21.86
C ALA A 488 -16.96 5.47 20.37
N ASP A 489 -17.95 4.88 19.74
CA ASP A 489 -17.98 4.72 18.28
C ASP A 489 -18.71 5.91 17.68
N LEU A 490 -17.96 6.98 17.39
CA LEU A 490 -18.48 8.24 16.85
C LEU A 490 -19.44 8.04 15.65
N PRO A 491 -19.11 7.19 14.65
CA PRO A 491 -20.06 6.82 13.59
C PRO A 491 -21.36 6.16 14.10
N THR A 492 -21.28 5.23 15.06
CA THR A 492 -22.46 4.61 15.67
C THR A 492 -23.29 5.59 16.47
N GLU A 493 -22.66 6.42 17.30
CA GLU A 493 -23.35 7.44 18.09
C GLU A 493 -24.02 8.49 17.19
N HIS A 494 -23.41 8.83 16.05
CA HIS A 494 -24.02 9.68 15.04
C HIS A 494 -25.24 9.01 14.38
N TYR A 495 -25.14 7.74 14.01
CA TYR A 495 -26.25 7.01 13.40
C TYR A 495 -27.42 6.81 14.39
N LEU A 496 -27.14 6.55 15.67
CA LEU A 496 -28.15 6.47 16.73
C LEU A 496 -28.92 7.80 16.89
N LYS A 497 -28.27 8.96 16.76
CA LYS A 497 -28.94 10.28 16.75
C LYS A 497 -29.94 10.44 15.59
N ILE A 498 -29.59 9.91 14.42
CA ILE A 498 -30.47 9.95 13.24
C ILE A 498 -31.67 9.02 13.46
N VAL A 499 -31.42 7.80 13.97
CA VAL A 499 -32.47 6.81 14.26
C VAL A 499 -33.41 7.31 15.36
N GLU A 500 -32.89 7.94 16.42
CA GLU A 500 -33.69 8.53 17.51
C GLU A 500 -34.79 9.46 16.96
N ARG A 501 -34.42 10.43 16.12
CA ARG A 501 -35.37 11.38 15.52
C ARG A 501 -36.39 10.72 14.60
N LYS A 502 -35.98 9.67 13.88
CA LYS A 502 -36.88 8.91 13.01
C LYS A 502 -37.89 8.11 13.82
N ILE A 503 -37.47 7.45 14.90
CA ILE A 503 -38.36 6.70 15.79
C ILE A 503 -39.36 7.63 16.48
N GLU A 504 -38.95 8.81 16.94
CA GLU A 504 -39.84 9.80 17.57
C GLU A 504 -40.97 10.28 16.64
N THR A 505 -40.67 10.38 15.34
CA THR A 505 -41.62 10.84 14.31
C THR A 505 -42.37 9.72 13.59
N ASP A 506 -42.09 8.45 13.94
CA ASP A 506 -42.63 7.28 13.25
C ASP A 506 -44.12 7.05 13.60
N PRO A 507 -45.03 7.06 12.61
CA PRO A 507 -46.46 6.82 12.84
C PRO A 507 -46.78 5.40 13.31
N ASP A 508 -46.02 4.38 12.89
CA ASP A 508 -46.23 2.98 13.30
C ASP A 508 -45.80 2.74 14.75
N VAL A 509 -44.76 3.46 15.20
CA VAL A 509 -44.35 3.46 16.62
C VAL A 509 -45.41 4.14 17.48
N LYS A 510 -46.01 5.24 17.03
CA LYS A 510 -47.12 5.89 17.76
C LYS A 510 -48.34 5.00 17.85
N ARG A 511 -48.71 4.37 16.74
CA ARG A 511 -49.84 3.43 16.67
C ARG A 511 -49.69 2.27 17.65
N TYR A 512 -48.47 1.76 17.82
CA TYR A 512 -48.17 0.72 18.80
C TYR A 512 -48.61 1.07 20.23
N PHE A 513 -48.52 2.34 20.65
CA PHE A 513 -48.94 2.79 21.99
C PHE A 513 -50.43 3.16 22.08
N ILE A 514 -51.13 3.31 20.95
CA ILE A 514 -52.55 3.68 20.88
C ILE A 514 -53.44 2.42 20.78
N ASP A 515 -52.94 1.36 20.16
CA ASP A 515 -53.68 0.11 19.97
C ASP A 515 -53.90 -0.64 21.31
N THR A 516 -55.01 -1.38 21.45
CA THR A 516 -55.36 -2.09 22.71
C THR A 516 -54.58 -3.38 22.92
N VAL A 517 -53.95 -3.93 21.88
CA VAL A 517 -53.18 -5.18 21.92
C VAL A 517 -51.71 -4.89 21.62
N HIS A 518 -50.88 -4.99 22.64
CA HIS A 518 -49.45 -4.69 22.55
C HIS A 518 -48.64 -5.98 22.40
N ASN A 519 -47.80 -6.05 21.37
CA ASN A 519 -46.84 -7.14 21.19
C ASN A 519 -45.43 -6.59 20.98
N ASN A 520 -44.58 -6.71 22.02
CA ASN A 520 -43.19 -6.24 21.98
C ASN A 520 -42.36 -6.92 20.87
N ASP A 521 -42.68 -8.16 20.48
CA ASP A 521 -41.93 -8.87 19.43
C ASP A 521 -42.23 -8.29 18.04
N VAL A 522 -43.45 -7.81 17.81
CA VAL A 522 -43.87 -7.19 16.54
C VAL A 522 -43.18 -5.84 16.36
N ILE A 523 -43.23 -4.97 17.37
CA ILE A 523 -42.55 -3.67 17.31
C ILE A 523 -41.03 -3.84 17.25
N LYS A 524 -40.48 -4.84 17.95
CA LYS A 524 -39.06 -5.19 17.83
C LYS A 524 -38.69 -5.61 16.41
N ALA A 525 -39.46 -6.49 15.77
CA ALA A 525 -39.21 -6.93 14.41
C ALA A 525 -39.32 -5.78 13.40
N TYR A 526 -40.31 -4.90 13.57
CA TYR A 526 -40.48 -3.69 12.76
C TYR A 526 -39.28 -2.76 12.88
N LEU A 527 -38.92 -2.36 14.12
CA LEU A 527 -37.77 -1.48 14.36
C LEU A 527 -36.49 -2.12 13.82
N GLN A 528 -36.30 -3.42 14.02
CA GLN A 528 -35.14 -4.14 13.53
C GLN A 528 -35.01 -4.08 12.01
N LYS A 529 -36.12 -4.25 11.28
CA LYS A 529 -36.15 -4.22 9.81
C LYS A 529 -36.02 -2.81 9.25
N THR A 530 -36.62 -1.81 9.89
CA THR A 530 -36.69 -0.45 9.37
C THR A 530 -35.46 0.39 9.73
N TYR A 531 -34.97 0.27 10.97
CA TYR A 531 -33.92 1.15 11.50
C TYR A 531 -32.60 0.46 11.84
N PHE A 532 -32.62 -0.84 12.18
CA PHE A 532 -31.44 -1.56 12.65
C PHE A 532 -30.89 -2.63 11.67
N TYR A 533 -31.33 -2.68 10.40
CA TYR A 533 -30.98 -3.77 9.48
C TYR A 533 -29.59 -3.66 8.83
N GLU A 534 -29.05 -2.46 8.65
CA GLU A 534 -27.74 -2.24 8.01
C GLU A 534 -26.63 -2.04 9.07
N TYR A 535 -26.26 -0.78 9.29
CA TYR A 535 -25.10 -0.39 10.08
C TYR A 535 -25.17 -0.83 11.56
N LEU A 536 -26.38 -0.92 12.12
CA LEU A 536 -26.62 -1.32 13.52
C LEU A 536 -26.90 -2.82 13.71
N SER A 537 -26.85 -3.63 12.64
CA SER A 537 -27.06 -5.09 12.72
C SER A 537 -26.00 -5.81 13.57
N LYS A 538 -24.88 -5.13 13.85
CA LYS A 538 -23.83 -5.54 14.79
C LYS A 538 -24.26 -5.55 16.26
N PHE A 539 -25.42 -4.98 16.59
CA PHE A 539 -26.01 -5.00 17.93
C PHE A 539 -27.19 -5.98 18.02
N LYS A 540 -27.39 -6.55 19.20
CA LYS A 540 -28.60 -7.26 19.58
C LYS A 540 -29.60 -6.23 20.11
N LEU A 541 -30.71 -6.07 19.39
CA LEU A 541 -31.78 -5.15 19.72
C LEU A 541 -32.75 -5.80 20.74
N ASN A 542 -32.95 -5.12 21.87
CA ASN A 542 -34.00 -5.42 22.84
C ASN A 542 -34.90 -4.18 22.98
N VAL A 543 -36.22 -4.39 22.93
CA VAL A 543 -37.21 -3.31 22.93
C VAL A 543 -38.24 -3.61 24.01
N TYR A 544 -38.57 -2.60 24.81
CA TYR A 544 -39.53 -2.68 25.89
C TYR A 544 -40.46 -1.46 25.83
N GLY A 545 -41.77 -1.70 25.71
CA GLY A 545 -42.77 -0.63 25.77
C GLY A 545 -43.36 -0.48 27.18
N TYR A 546 -43.52 0.76 27.63
CA TYR A 546 -44.12 1.12 28.92
C TYR A 546 -45.29 2.08 28.72
N ASP A 547 -46.35 1.86 29.50
CA ASP A 547 -47.50 2.76 29.61
C ASP A 547 -47.13 4.02 30.42
N THR A 548 -47.98 5.04 30.36
CA THR A 548 -48.00 6.28 31.14
C THR A 548 -47.87 6.07 32.66
N GLY A 549 -48.26 4.90 33.17
CA GLY A 549 -48.09 4.50 34.58
C GLY A 549 -46.78 3.76 34.91
N ASP A 550 -45.76 3.84 34.06
CA ASP A 550 -44.46 3.14 34.17
C ASP A 550 -44.55 1.59 34.21
N LYS A 551 -45.70 1.01 33.81
CA LYS A 551 -45.90 -0.44 33.72
C LYS A 551 -45.56 -0.96 32.33
N GLN A 552 -44.79 -2.04 32.27
CA GLN A 552 -44.38 -2.67 31.01
C GLN A 552 -45.58 -3.37 30.34
N PHE A 553 -45.75 -3.20 29.03
CA PHE A 553 -46.67 -4.02 28.24
C PHE A 553 -46.11 -5.45 28.17
N LEU A 554 -46.78 -6.43 28.76
CA LEU A 554 -46.37 -7.84 28.74
C LEU A 554 -47.01 -8.56 27.56
N SER A 555 -46.21 -9.32 26.80
CA SER A 555 -46.70 -10.10 25.67
C SER A 555 -47.56 -11.27 26.16
N GLN A 556 -48.73 -11.46 25.57
CA GLN A 556 -49.79 -12.35 26.07
C GLN A 556 -49.54 -13.86 25.86
N LYS A 557 -48.28 -14.29 25.68
CA LYS A 557 -47.93 -15.71 25.46
C LYS A 557 -46.86 -16.21 26.43
N GLY A 558 -47.32 -16.81 27.52
CA GLY A 558 -46.91 -18.13 28.05
C GLY A 558 -45.44 -18.46 28.32
N TYR A 559 -44.49 -17.55 28.16
CA TYR A 559 -43.11 -17.72 28.58
C TYR A 559 -42.73 -16.54 29.48
N GLU A 560 -42.15 -16.85 30.64
CA GLU A 560 -41.69 -15.90 31.65
C GLU A 560 -40.71 -14.87 31.05
N GLN A 561 -41.23 -13.82 30.43
CA GLN A 561 -40.47 -12.60 30.17
C GLN A 561 -40.35 -11.89 31.53
N GLN A 562 -39.12 -11.82 32.05
CA GLN A 562 -38.81 -11.02 33.22
C GLN A 562 -39.31 -9.59 33.00
N SER A 563 -40.30 -9.20 33.81
CA SER A 563 -40.78 -7.81 33.86
C SER A 563 -39.68 -6.96 34.47
N TYR A 564 -39.12 -6.03 33.70
CA TYR A 564 -38.15 -5.09 34.22
C TYR A 564 -38.90 -3.82 34.60
N ASP A 565 -38.91 -3.48 35.89
CA ASP A 565 -39.38 -2.17 36.35
C ASP A 565 -38.55 -1.08 35.64
N LEU A 566 -39.22 -0.02 35.17
CA LEU A 566 -38.56 1.12 34.54
C LEU A 566 -37.48 1.73 35.45
N ASN A 567 -37.62 1.58 36.77
CA ASN A 567 -36.63 2.00 37.76
C ASN A 567 -35.27 1.30 37.59
N VAL A 568 -35.24 0.06 37.10
CA VAL A 568 -33.98 -0.66 36.81
C VAL A 568 -33.17 0.07 35.75
N PHE A 569 -33.83 0.60 34.72
CA PHE A 569 -33.18 1.41 33.69
C PHE A 569 -32.76 2.79 34.21
N LYS A 570 -33.58 3.42 35.07
CA LYS A 570 -33.22 4.68 35.75
C LYS A 570 -31.96 4.49 36.60
N ASP A 571 -31.83 3.37 37.31
CA ASP A 571 -30.66 3.03 38.12
C ASP A 571 -29.45 2.65 37.27
N MET A 572 -29.61 1.94 36.15
CA MET A 572 -28.50 1.69 35.22
C MET A 572 -27.89 3.00 34.70
N VAL A 573 -28.71 4.00 34.37
CA VAL A 573 -28.23 5.31 33.91
C VAL A 573 -27.60 6.12 35.05
N ARG A 574 -28.20 6.10 36.24
CA ARG A 574 -27.79 6.94 37.39
C ARG A 574 -26.57 6.38 38.14
N ILE A 575 -26.50 5.07 38.34
CA ILE A 575 -25.41 4.40 39.09
C ILE A 575 -24.19 4.17 38.18
N GLY A 576 -24.40 3.95 36.89
CA GLY A 576 -23.34 3.69 35.91
C GLY A 576 -22.58 4.92 35.41
N GLY A 577 -23.02 6.14 35.73
CA GLY A 577 -22.39 7.37 35.23
C GLY A 577 -22.39 7.46 33.70
N ALA A 578 -23.41 6.88 33.05
CA ALA A 578 -23.51 6.71 31.61
C ALA A 578 -23.53 8.08 30.89
N PRO A 579 -22.52 8.40 30.04
CA PRO A 579 -22.53 9.66 29.31
C PRO A 579 -23.73 9.70 28.35
N LYS A 580 -24.44 10.83 28.39
CA LYS A 580 -25.57 11.11 27.49
C LYS A 580 -25.03 11.36 26.08
N ILE A 581 -25.51 10.60 25.10
CA ILE A 581 -25.06 10.66 23.69
C ILE A 581 -25.93 11.65 22.91
N SER A 582 -27.24 11.54 23.08
CA SER A 582 -28.30 12.30 22.41
C SER A 582 -29.40 12.64 23.43
N ASP A 583 -30.57 13.10 22.99
CA ASP A 583 -31.61 13.52 23.92
C ASP A 583 -32.15 12.35 24.76
N TYR A 584 -32.15 11.14 24.20
CA TYR A 584 -32.69 9.93 24.81
C TYR A 584 -31.72 8.73 24.90
N PHE A 585 -30.61 8.70 24.14
CA PHE A 585 -29.59 7.64 24.25
C PHE A 585 -28.50 7.95 25.29
N TYR A 586 -28.13 6.91 26.01
CA TYR A 586 -27.07 6.84 27.00
C TYR A 586 -26.12 5.69 26.66
N ARG A 587 -24.83 5.88 26.97
CA ARG A 587 -23.84 4.82 26.83
C ARG A 587 -23.63 4.11 28.16
N ASN A 588 -23.95 2.82 28.24
CA ASN A 588 -23.60 2.03 29.42
C ASN A 588 -22.23 1.38 29.21
N SER A 589 -21.34 1.48 30.19
CA SER A 589 -20.02 0.83 30.12
C SER A 589 -20.06 -0.51 30.84
N LYS A 590 -20.26 -1.59 30.09
CA LYS A 590 -19.79 -2.92 30.50
C LYS A 590 -18.29 -3.06 30.15
N ALA A 591 -17.68 -4.19 30.49
CA ALA A 591 -16.26 -4.48 30.29
C ALA A 591 -15.72 -4.00 28.93
N TYR A 592 -14.47 -3.53 28.89
CA TYR A 592 -13.85 -3.00 27.66
C TYR A 592 -13.91 -4.04 26.52
N GLY A 593 -14.61 -3.67 25.44
CA GLY A 593 -14.86 -4.52 24.27
C GLY A 593 -16.34 -4.81 24.01
N SER A 594 -17.20 -4.76 25.03
CA SER A 594 -18.66 -4.78 24.86
C SER A 594 -19.23 -3.37 24.92
N ARG A 595 -20.07 -3.03 23.95
CA ARG A 595 -20.71 -1.71 23.83
C ARG A 595 -22.19 -1.89 24.08
N GLU A 596 -22.70 -1.23 25.11
CA GLU A 596 -24.11 -1.23 25.43
C GLU A 596 -24.67 0.19 25.31
N TYR A 597 -25.70 0.36 24.50
CA TYR A 597 -26.42 1.63 24.38
C TYR A 597 -27.84 1.45 24.88
N LEU A 598 -28.30 2.41 25.68
CA LEU A 598 -29.63 2.40 26.25
C LEU A 598 -30.35 3.68 25.83
N ALA A 599 -31.53 3.55 25.24
CA ALA A 599 -32.40 4.66 24.88
C ALA A 599 -33.67 4.64 25.72
N ARG A 600 -34.13 5.83 26.13
CA ARG A 600 -35.46 6.03 26.72
C ARG A 600 -36.19 7.13 25.97
N ILE A 601 -36.99 6.72 24.98
CA ILE A 601 -37.66 7.62 24.04
C ILE A 601 -39.12 7.78 24.48
N PRO A 602 -39.55 8.97 24.95
CA PRO A 602 -40.95 9.27 25.17
C PRO A 602 -41.68 9.42 23.84
N VAL A 603 -42.88 8.85 23.73
CA VAL A 603 -43.70 8.92 22.52
C VAL A 603 -44.89 9.82 22.79
N TYR A 604 -45.06 10.83 21.94
CA TYR A 604 -46.13 11.82 22.05
C TYR A 604 -47.11 11.70 20.87
N ASP A 605 -48.40 11.76 21.18
CA ASP A 605 -49.46 11.98 20.20
C ASP A 605 -50.12 13.34 20.47
N GLN A 606 -50.18 14.21 19.46
CA GLN A 606 -50.74 15.57 19.56
C GLN A 606 -50.33 16.38 20.83
N LYS A 607 -49.11 16.15 21.34
CA LYS A 607 -48.49 16.72 22.57
C LYS A 607 -48.86 16.05 23.90
N GLU A 608 -49.70 15.01 23.91
CA GLU A 608 -49.92 14.15 25.08
C GLU A 608 -48.96 12.95 25.06
N LEU A 609 -48.42 12.58 26.22
CA LEU A 609 -47.53 11.43 26.36
C LEU A 609 -48.37 10.15 26.32
N VAL A 610 -48.16 9.32 25.29
CA VAL A 610 -48.90 8.06 25.11
C VAL A 610 -48.11 6.85 25.63
N GLY A 611 -46.80 6.97 25.83
CA GLY A 611 -45.98 5.92 26.43
C GLY A 611 -44.49 6.17 26.31
N THR A 612 -43.70 5.25 26.85
CA THR A 612 -42.22 5.30 26.78
C THR A 612 -41.66 4.04 26.15
N LEU A 613 -40.80 4.22 25.14
CA LEU A 613 -40.06 3.14 24.50
C LEU A 613 -38.64 3.07 25.07
N VAL A 614 -38.28 1.91 25.63
CA VAL A 614 -36.90 1.61 26.07
C VAL A 614 -36.24 0.69 25.07
N ILE A 615 -35.07 1.10 24.57
CA ILE A 615 -34.27 0.33 23.63
C ILE A 615 -32.93 0.01 24.28
N SER A 616 -32.59 -1.26 24.39
CA SER A 616 -31.24 -1.70 24.76
C SER A 616 -30.55 -2.33 23.55
N LEU A 617 -29.30 -1.91 23.31
CA LEU A 617 -28.44 -2.40 22.24
C LEU A 617 -27.18 -2.98 22.85
N ASP A 618 -27.07 -4.30 22.85
CA ASP A 618 -25.87 -5.00 23.27
C ASP A 618 -25.00 -5.34 22.05
N SER A 619 -23.71 -5.03 22.08
CA SER A 619 -22.79 -5.52 21.04
C SER A 619 -22.83 -7.03 21.01
N LYS A 620 -23.01 -7.63 19.83
CA LYS A 620 -22.88 -9.09 19.69
C LYS A 620 -21.45 -9.49 20.03
N ASP A 621 -21.28 -10.37 21.01
CA ASP A 621 -19.97 -10.92 21.35
C ASP A 621 -19.44 -11.67 20.13
N THR A 622 -18.46 -11.09 19.43
CA THR A 622 -17.77 -11.73 18.31
C THR A 622 -16.79 -12.79 18.83
N GLN A 623 -17.27 -13.72 19.65
CA GLN A 623 -16.51 -14.94 19.91
C GLN A 623 -16.70 -15.86 18.70
N ASN A 624 -15.67 -15.91 17.84
CA ASN A 624 -15.37 -17.04 16.96
C ASN A 624 -16.44 -17.52 15.95
N GLU A 625 -17.42 -16.73 15.53
CA GLU A 625 -18.13 -17.03 14.29
C GLU A 625 -17.35 -16.45 13.12
N ASN A 626 -16.57 -17.32 12.47
CA ASN A 626 -16.00 -17.21 11.13
C ASN A 626 -16.01 -15.79 10.57
N ALA A 627 -14.86 -15.11 10.62
CA ALA A 627 -14.67 -13.84 9.92
C ALA A 627 -15.32 -13.96 8.53
N PRO A 628 -16.26 -13.06 8.17
CA PRO A 628 -16.96 -13.16 6.90
C PRO A 628 -15.91 -13.24 5.78
N LEU A 629 -16.05 -14.23 4.90
CA LEU A 629 -15.12 -14.43 3.79
C LEU A 629 -14.82 -13.09 3.12
N ASP A 630 -13.54 -12.78 2.90
CA ASP A 630 -13.07 -11.53 2.31
C ASP A 630 -13.77 -11.14 1.00
N LEU A 631 -14.33 -12.14 0.30
CA LEU A 631 -15.12 -11.98 -0.91
C LEU A 631 -16.47 -11.27 -0.70
N LEU A 632 -17.01 -11.28 0.51
CA LEU A 632 -18.37 -10.81 0.86
C LEU A 632 -18.37 -9.52 1.68
N VAL A 633 -17.21 -8.94 1.96
CA VAL A 633 -17.08 -7.68 2.73
C VAL A 633 -16.70 -6.54 1.79
N ASP A 634 -17.39 -5.42 1.91
CA ASP A 634 -17.06 -4.18 1.20
C ASP A 634 -15.76 -3.59 1.75
N ASN A 635 -14.85 -3.16 0.87
CA ASN A 635 -13.58 -2.54 1.26
C ASN A 635 -13.76 -1.35 2.22
N ASN A 636 -14.92 -0.66 2.19
CA ASN A 636 -15.20 0.48 3.05
C ASN A 636 -15.42 0.12 4.53
N VAL A 637 -15.58 -1.16 4.87
CA VAL A 637 -15.92 -1.62 6.24
C VAL A 637 -14.72 -2.28 6.94
N LYS A 638 -13.59 -2.50 6.25
CA LYS A 638 -12.40 -3.05 6.89
C LYS A 638 -11.63 -1.96 7.64
N PRO A 639 -11.55 -1.96 8.99
CA PRO A 639 -10.32 -1.50 9.62
C PRO A 639 -9.21 -2.37 9.03
N ALA A 640 -8.13 -1.74 8.56
CA ALA A 640 -7.00 -2.46 7.99
C ALA A 640 -6.60 -3.62 8.91
N ASP A 641 -6.09 -4.69 8.29
CA ASP A 641 -5.53 -5.93 8.87
C ASP A 641 -4.33 -5.69 9.84
N ASP A 642 -4.24 -4.48 10.36
CA ASP A 642 -3.11 -3.91 11.06
C ASP A 642 -2.86 -4.57 12.42
N PHE A 643 -3.84 -5.29 12.98
CA PHE A 643 -3.80 -5.80 14.35
C PHE A 643 -3.93 -7.32 14.52
N GLU A 644 -3.96 -8.11 13.44
CA GLU A 644 -4.07 -9.59 13.55
C GLU A 644 -2.92 -10.25 14.34
N ASP A 645 -1.73 -9.67 14.26
CA ASP A 645 -0.55 -10.16 14.97
C ASP A 645 -0.51 -9.79 16.46
N TYR A 646 -1.48 -9.00 16.94
CA TYR A 646 -1.54 -8.54 18.33
C TYR A 646 -2.48 -9.44 19.13
N SER A 647 -2.04 -9.79 20.33
CA SER A 647 -2.90 -10.43 21.32
C SER A 647 -3.24 -9.42 22.40
N TYR A 648 -4.45 -9.43 22.94
CA TYR A 648 -4.82 -8.54 24.05
C TYR A 648 -5.73 -9.24 25.04
N ALA A 649 -5.67 -8.81 26.30
CA ALA A 649 -6.50 -9.30 27.38
C ALA A 649 -6.96 -8.18 28.30
N TYR A 650 -8.18 -8.33 28.79
CA TYR A 650 -8.79 -7.43 29.75
C TYR A 650 -8.93 -8.13 31.11
N TYR A 651 -8.48 -7.43 32.16
CA TYR A 651 -8.56 -7.87 33.54
C TYR A 651 -9.40 -6.90 34.36
N SER A 652 -10.27 -7.44 35.22
CA SER A 652 -10.99 -6.69 36.26
C SER A 652 -10.71 -7.34 37.62
N ASP A 653 -10.27 -6.56 38.60
CA ASP A 653 -9.84 -7.04 39.92
C ASP A 653 -8.85 -8.23 39.82
N ASN A 654 -7.89 -8.13 38.89
CA ASN A 654 -6.91 -9.16 38.55
C ASN A 654 -7.49 -10.49 38.03
N ARG A 655 -8.77 -10.55 37.63
CA ARG A 655 -9.37 -11.71 36.96
C ARG A 655 -9.56 -11.45 35.48
N LEU A 656 -9.23 -12.43 34.64
CA LEU A 656 -9.36 -12.33 33.19
C LEU A 656 -10.85 -12.29 32.82
N MET A 657 -11.25 -11.24 32.13
CA MET A 657 -12.63 -11.03 31.67
C MET A 657 -12.77 -11.41 30.19
N SER A 658 -11.80 -11.04 29.36
CA SER A 658 -11.79 -11.34 27.93
C SER A 658 -10.37 -11.38 27.38
N GLN A 659 -10.15 -12.16 26.31
CA GLN A 659 -8.89 -12.25 25.59
C GLN A 659 -9.10 -12.44 24.09
N LYS A 660 -8.13 -11.99 23.28
CA LYS A 660 -8.05 -12.24 21.83
C LYS A 660 -6.59 -12.43 21.42
N GLY A 661 -6.33 -13.31 20.47
CA GLY A 661 -5.02 -13.50 19.84
C GLY A 661 -4.33 -14.82 20.20
N LYS A 662 -3.02 -14.89 19.92
CA LYS A 662 -2.18 -16.10 20.02
C LYS A 662 -1.46 -16.25 21.38
N TYR A 663 -1.40 -15.19 22.19
CA TYR A 663 -0.77 -15.23 23.52
C TYR A 663 -1.77 -15.71 24.57
N ASP A 664 -1.39 -16.72 25.35
CA ASP A 664 -2.22 -17.28 26.42
C ASP A 664 -2.10 -16.44 27.70
N TYR A 665 -3.21 -15.82 28.10
CA TYR A 665 -3.27 -15.00 29.31
C TYR A 665 -3.72 -15.82 30.53
N SER A 666 -3.05 -15.67 31.66
CA SER A 666 -3.46 -16.32 32.91
C SER A 666 -4.84 -15.82 33.37
N LEU A 667 -5.70 -16.74 33.85
CA LEU A 667 -7.02 -16.42 34.41
C LEU A 667 -6.94 -15.48 35.62
N ILE A 668 -5.85 -15.58 36.40
CA ILE A 668 -5.55 -14.69 37.51
C ILE A 668 -4.24 -13.97 37.20
N ASN A 669 -4.31 -12.65 37.12
CA ASN A 669 -3.14 -11.81 36.86
C ASN A 669 -2.21 -11.78 38.08
N ARG A 670 -1.05 -12.42 37.95
CA ARG A 670 0.07 -12.32 38.91
C ARG A 670 1.32 -11.69 38.30
N GLU A 671 1.34 -11.53 36.99
CA GLU A 671 2.53 -11.22 36.20
C GLU A 671 2.59 -9.74 35.77
N PHE A 672 1.42 -9.13 35.53
CA PHE A 672 1.30 -7.78 34.99
C PHE A 672 0.94 -6.80 36.10
N LYS A 673 1.77 -5.76 36.26
CA LYS A 673 1.52 -4.63 37.17
C LYS A 673 1.59 -3.34 36.37
N GLY A 674 0.52 -2.56 36.40
CA GLY A 674 0.43 -1.25 35.75
C GLY A 674 0.68 -0.09 36.71
N LYS A 675 0.76 1.12 36.16
CA LYS A 675 0.64 2.38 36.90
C LYS A 675 -0.67 3.04 36.47
N VAL A 676 -1.43 3.58 37.42
CA VAL A 676 -2.74 4.18 37.14
C VAL A 676 -2.57 5.36 36.17
N LYS A 677 -3.37 5.35 35.09
CA LYS A 677 -3.35 6.33 33.98
C LYS A 677 -2.01 6.43 33.23
N ASP A 678 -1.16 5.42 33.33
CA ASP A 678 0.12 5.38 32.63
C ASP A 678 0.31 4.05 31.89
N THR A 679 1.14 4.08 30.85
CA THR A 679 1.45 2.92 30.02
C THR A 679 2.81 2.36 30.39
N VAL A 680 2.86 1.07 30.74
CA VAL A 680 4.11 0.40 31.11
C VAL A 680 4.41 -0.69 30.08
N PHE A 681 5.61 -0.65 29.49
CA PHE A 681 6.11 -1.75 28.67
C PHE A 681 6.89 -2.73 29.54
N LYS A 682 6.54 -4.02 29.45
CA LYS A 682 7.23 -5.11 30.14
C LYS A 682 7.48 -6.25 29.15
N SER A 683 8.74 -6.68 29.02
CA SER A 683 9.07 -7.90 28.29
C SER A 683 8.99 -9.10 29.22
N THR A 684 8.46 -10.23 28.74
CA THR A 684 8.56 -11.49 29.48
C THR A 684 10.02 -11.93 29.45
N THR A 685 10.71 -11.88 30.58
CA THR A 685 11.94 -12.65 30.76
C THR A 685 11.49 -14.06 31.16
N VAL A 686 11.54 -15.01 30.22
CA VAL A 686 11.23 -16.41 30.53
C VAL A 686 12.28 -16.91 31.51
N SER A 687 11.91 -16.98 32.79
CA SER A 687 12.70 -17.60 33.86
C SER A 687 12.31 -19.07 34.08
N ASP A 688 11.77 -19.73 33.06
CA ASP A 688 11.51 -21.17 33.07
C ASP A 688 12.39 -21.86 32.03
N LEU A 689 13.37 -22.61 32.54
CA LEU A 689 14.35 -23.45 31.84
C LEU A 689 13.73 -24.68 31.15
N ALA A 690 12.54 -24.54 30.55
CA ALA A 690 12.00 -25.54 29.64
C ALA A 690 12.52 -25.23 28.22
N SER A 691 13.49 -26.02 27.76
CA SER A 691 14.40 -25.84 26.61
C SER A 691 13.78 -25.58 25.22
N TYR A 692 12.46 -25.40 25.13
CA TYR A 692 11.72 -25.13 23.89
C TYR A 692 11.05 -23.73 23.84
N LYS A 693 11.03 -22.96 24.95
CA LYS A 693 10.45 -21.59 24.98
C LYS A 693 11.45 -20.44 24.80
N LEU A 694 12.75 -20.73 24.65
CA LEU A 694 13.81 -19.70 24.53
C LEU A 694 13.66 -18.76 23.29
N TRP A 695 12.88 -19.19 22.29
CA TRP A 695 12.77 -18.51 20.99
C TRP A 695 11.50 -17.67 20.82
N ASN A 696 10.65 -17.57 21.84
CA ASN A 696 9.40 -16.81 21.78
C ASN A 696 9.32 -15.81 22.93
N THR A 697 10.09 -14.74 22.86
CA THR A 697 9.94 -13.59 23.77
C THR A 697 8.72 -12.76 23.38
N TYR A 698 7.91 -12.38 24.37
CA TYR A 698 6.78 -11.47 24.18
C TYR A 698 7.07 -10.13 24.86
N ASN A 699 6.59 -9.07 24.22
CA ASN A 699 6.62 -7.71 24.74
C ASN A 699 5.19 -7.27 25.00
N HIS A 700 4.92 -6.87 26.25
CA HIS A 700 3.61 -6.51 26.75
C HIS A 700 3.52 -5.00 26.97
N LEU A 701 2.47 -4.39 26.46
CA LEU A 701 2.02 -3.05 26.82
C LEU A 701 0.89 -3.20 27.84
N ILE A 702 1.11 -2.69 29.05
CA ILE A 702 0.16 -2.74 30.16
C ILE A 702 -0.38 -1.34 30.36
N TYR A 703 -1.71 -1.21 30.36
CA TYR A 703 -2.40 0.04 30.65
C TYR A 703 -3.43 -0.19 31.75
N GLN A 704 -3.39 0.65 32.79
CA GLN A 704 -4.29 0.57 33.93
C GLN A 704 -5.11 1.87 34.03
N PRO A 705 -6.34 1.93 33.46
CA PRO A 705 -7.17 3.13 33.52
C PRO A 705 -7.57 3.52 34.94
N ASP A 706 -7.84 2.54 35.80
CA ASP A 706 -8.31 2.70 37.18
C ASP A 706 -7.71 1.63 38.10
N GLY A 707 -7.99 1.69 39.40
CA GLY A 707 -7.45 0.74 40.37
C GLY A 707 -7.90 -0.71 40.16
N ARG A 708 -8.99 -0.95 39.42
CA ARG A 708 -9.60 -2.28 39.26
C ARG A 708 -9.42 -2.86 37.86
N SER A 709 -9.36 -2.04 36.81
CA SER A 709 -9.28 -2.54 35.44
C SER A 709 -7.86 -2.46 34.86
N MET A 710 -7.48 -3.46 34.07
CA MET A 710 -6.18 -3.48 33.38
C MET A 710 -6.33 -4.07 31.98
N LEU A 711 -5.67 -3.45 31.01
CA LEU A 711 -5.60 -3.91 29.63
C LEU A 711 -4.15 -4.27 29.31
N VAL A 712 -3.93 -5.48 28.79
CA VAL A 712 -2.61 -5.98 28.40
C VAL A 712 -2.63 -6.28 26.92
N ILE A 713 -1.67 -5.73 26.17
CA ILE A 713 -1.49 -5.97 24.73
C ILE A 713 -0.10 -6.58 24.52
N SER A 714 -0.07 -7.78 23.96
CA SER A 714 1.14 -8.60 23.79
C SER A 714 1.48 -8.78 22.31
N LYS A 715 2.76 -8.64 21.99
CA LYS A 715 3.31 -8.96 20.67
C LYS A 715 4.56 -9.83 20.79
N LYS A 716 4.70 -10.80 19.90
CA LYS A 716 5.91 -11.61 19.79
C LYS A 716 7.06 -10.77 19.25
N GLU A 717 8.22 -10.78 19.92
CA GLU A 717 9.39 -10.00 19.55
C GLU A 717 10.65 -10.87 19.67
N ASN A 718 11.31 -11.15 18.54
CA ASN A 718 12.56 -11.92 18.49
C ASN A 718 13.71 -11.05 17.98
N VAL A 719 14.27 -10.19 18.85
CA VAL A 719 15.26 -9.18 18.47
C VAL A 719 16.51 -9.78 17.81
N ALA A 720 17.02 -10.89 18.33
CA ALA A 720 18.24 -11.53 17.82
C ALA A 720 18.04 -12.10 16.40
N ILE A 721 16.98 -12.88 16.20
CA ILE A 721 16.66 -13.47 14.89
C ILE A 721 16.36 -12.37 13.86
N ASN A 722 15.57 -11.36 14.25
CA ASN A 722 15.25 -10.24 13.36
C ASN A 722 16.50 -9.46 12.98
N THR A 723 17.48 -9.32 13.90
CA THR A 723 18.75 -8.65 13.60
C THR A 723 19.61 -9.46 12.64
N ILE A 724 19.79 -10.77 12.88
CA ILE A 724 20.60 -11.63 12.00
C ILE A 724 20.00 -11.72 10.59
N THR A 725 18.67 -11.85 10.51
CA THR A 725 17.93 -11.91 9.25
C THR A 725 18.09 -10.59 8.48
N SER A 726 17.90 -9.45 9.16
CA SER A 726 18.09 -8.13 8.57
C SER A 726 19.52 -7.88 8.10
N VAL A 727 20.54 -8.31 8.85
CA VAL A 727 21.96 -8.20 8.45
C VAL A 727 22.21 -9.00 7.16
N THR A 728 21.72 -10.24 7.10
CA THR A 728 21.89 -11.11 5.92
C THR A 728 21.22 -10.50 4.70
N PHE A 729 19.98 -10.01 4.85
CA PHE A 729 19.24 -9.34 3.79
C PHE A 729 19.99 -8.11 3.25
N PHE A 730 20.38 -7.18 4.13
CA PHE A 730 21.10 -5.97 3.70
C PHE A 730 22.48 -6.28 3.12
N PHE A 731 23.16 -7.31 3.62
CA PHE A 731 24.44 -7.74 3.05
C PHE A 731 24.29 -8.14 1.58
N ILE A 732 23.29 -8.96 1.24
CA ILE A 732 23.00 -9.38 -0.14
C ILE A 732 22.63 -8.18 -1.00
N VAL A 733 21.74 -7.31 -0.52
CA VAL A 733 21.30 -6.11 -1.26
C VAL A 733 22.45 -5.16 -1.55
N PHE A 734 23.28 -4.85 -0.55
CA PHE A 734 24.43 -3.96 -0.74
C PHE A 734 25.52 -4.59 -1.61
N LEU A 735 25.72 -5.91 -1.53
CA LEU A 735 26.62 -6.63 -2.42
C LEU A 735 26.14 -6.56 -3.87
N ALA A 736 24.85 -6.80 -4.11
CA ALA A 736 24.24 -6.69 -5.43
C ALA A 736 24.35 -5.25 -5.98
N PHE A 737 24.02 -4.25 -5.16
CA PHE A 737 24.15 -2.85 -5.54
C PHE A 737 25.61 -2.47 -5.87
N ALA A 738 26.58 -2.89 -5.04
CA ALA A 738 28.00 -2.65 -5.30
C ALA A 738 28.45 -3.31 -6.61
N ALA A 739 28.02 -4.55 -6.88
CA ALA A 739 28.29 -5.23 -8.14
C ALA A 739 27.73 -4.45 -9.34
N VAL A 740 26.48 -3.98 -9.27
CA VAL A 740 25.85 -3.15 -10.30
C VAL A 740 26.64 -1.85 -10.52
N VAL A 741 27.05 -1.15 -9.47
CA VAL A 741 27.85 0.09 -9.58
C VAL A 741 29.20 -0.19 -10.24
N ILE A 742 29.87 -1.29 -9.90
CA ILE A 742 31.15 -1.69 -10.51
C ILE A 742 30.97 -2.02 -11.99
N VAL A 743 29.94 -2.78 -12.34
CA VAL A 743 29.62 -3.13 -13.73
C VAL A 743 29.25 -1.88 -14.53
N MET A 744 28.41 -1.00 -13.99
CA MET A 744 28.06 0.27 -14.64
C MET A 744 29.29 1.16 -14.86
N ARG A 745 30.18 1.28 -13.87
CA ARG A 745 31.44 2.02 -14.01
C ARG A 745 32.34 1.40 -15.09
N TRP A 746 32.41 0.07 -15.13
CA TRP A 746 33.19 -0.67 -16.12
C TRP A 746 32.63 -0.46 -17.53
N LEU A 747 31.31 -0.59 -17.70
CA LEU A 747 30.60 -0.29 -18.94
C LEU A 747 30.83 1.16 -19.38
N TRP A 748 30.63 2.13 -18.48
CA TRP A 748 30.81 3.55 -18.80
C TRP A 748 32.25 3.89 -19.25
N ALA A 749 33.26 3.21 -18.71
CA ALA A 749 34.65 3.40 -19.13
C ALA A 749 34.97 2.78 -20.51
N ARG A 750 34.17 1.83 -20.98
CA ARG A 750 34.43 1.04 -22.20
C ARG A 750 33.47 1.33 -23.34
N ILE A 751 32.25 1.78 -23.06
CA ILE A 751 31.30 2.20 -24.07
C ILE A 751 31.74 3.58 -24.58
N ARG A 752 32.38 3.63 -25.75
CA ARG A 752 32.49 4.86 -26.54
C ARG A 752 31.28 4.93 -27.47
N ILE A 753 30.30 5.73 -27.10
CA ILE A 753 29.03 5.88 -27.87
C ILE A 753 29.25 6.71 -29.14
N LEU A 754 30.26 7.60 -29.16
CA LEU A 754 30.53 8.50 -30.27
C LEU A 754 32.03 8.53 -30.58
N TYR A 755 32.40 8.02 -31.74
CA TYR A 755 33.70 8.25 -32.35
C TYR A 755 33.48 9.07 -33.63
N SER A 756 34.23 10.16 -33.80
CA SER A 756 34.18 10.99 -34.99
C SER A 756 35.51 10.81 -35.72
N GLU A 757 35.53 9.91 -36.68
CA GLU A 757 36.44 10.01 -37.82
C GLU A 757 35.72 10.74 -38.95
N GLU A 758 36.48 11.20 -39.93
CA GLU A 758 36.16 12.23 -40.92
C GLU A 758 34.72 12.19 -41.49
N ASN A 759 34.02 13.32 -41.34
CA ASN A 759 32.77 13.74 -42.00
C ASN A 759 31.54 12.81 -42.08
N TYR A 760 31.57 11.57 -41.57
CA TYR A 760 30.38 10.72 -41.44
C TYR A 760 30.25 10.12 -40.03
N PHE A 761 29.06 10.25 -39.45
CA PHE A 761 28.73 9.72 -38.12
C PHE A 761 28.29 8.25 -38.23
N HIS A 762 29.14 7.33 -37.81
CA HIS A 762 28.75 5.94 -37.64
C HIS A 762 28.26 5.68 -36.21
N TRP A 763 26.98 5.29 -36.07
CA TRP A 763 26.44 4.73 -34.82
C TRP A 763 26.92 3.29 -34.68
N VAL A 764 28.09 3.08 -34.09
CA VAL A 764 28.59 1.73 -33.79
C VAL A 764 28.83 1.61 -32.29
N LEU A 765 28.05 0.76 -31.64
CA LEU A 765 28.21 0.37 -30.25
C LEU A 765 29.38 -0.61 -30.15
N LYS A 766 30.63 -0.11 -30.24
CA LYS A 766 31.83 -0.94 -30.20
C LYS A 766 32.23 -1.19 -28.74
N ILE A 767 31.82 -2.33 -28.18
CA ILE A 767 32.25 -2.75 -26.85
C ILE A 767 33.59 -3.49 -26.97
N ASN A 768 34.69 -2.81 -26.64
CA ASN A 768 36.03 -3.41 -26.73
C ASN A 768 36.28 -4.38 -25.55
N PHE A 769 36.00 -5.67 -25.76
CA PHE A 769 36.26 -6.74 -24.78
C PHE A 769 37.71 -7.25 -24.77
N GLU A 770 38.53 -6.85 -25.75
CA GLU A 770 39.85 -7.43 -26.04
C GLU A 770 40.92 -7.18 -24.95
N HIS A 771 40.73 -6.18 -24.07
CA HIS A 771 41.72 -5.81 -23.05
C HIS A 771 41.36 -6.21 -21.60
N ILE A 772 40.49 -7.20 -21.40
CA ILE A 772 40.26 -7.75 -20.07
C ILE A 772 41.26 -8.87 -19.84
N LEU A 773 42.18 -8.70 -18.88
CA LEU A 773 43.07 -9.78 -18.44
C LEU A 773 42.22 -11.00 -18.07
N TYR A 774 42.67 -12.19 -18.48
CA TYR A 774 41.95 -13.45 -18.26
C TYR A 774 41.58 -13.65 -16.78
N LYS A 775 42.47 -13.24 -15.86
CA LYS A 775 42.27 -13.23 -14.42
C LYS A 775 41.06 -12.40 -13.97
N THR A 776 40.82 -11.23 -14.57
CA THR A 776 39.68 -10.36 -14.21
C THR A 776 38.36 -10.90 -14.78
N ARG A 777 38.39 -11.58 -15.94
CA ARG A 777 37.23 -12.29 -16.49
C ARG A 777 36.78 -13.41 -15.53
N ILE A 778 37.72 -14.22 -15.07
CA ILE A 778 37.46 -15.31 -14.12
C ILE A 778 36.92 -14.75 -12.79
N GLN A 779 37.57 -13.74 -12.21
CA GLN A 779 37.13 -13.14 -10.95
C GLN A 779 35.73 -12.52 -11.05
N LEU A 780 35.43 -11.82 -12.14
CA LEU A 780 34.10 -11.22 -12.35
C LEU A 780 33.05 -12.29 -12.60
N SER A 781 33.38 -13.37 -13.33
CA SER A 781 32.47 -14.50 -13.54
C SER A 781 32.19 -15.25 -12.24
N ILE A 782 33.18 -15.44 -11.37
CA ILE A 782 33.00 -16.08 -10.06
C ILE A 782 32.12 -15.20 -9.17
N VAL A 783 32.40 -13.90 -9.07
CA VAL A 783 31.58 -12.98 -8.26
C VAL A 783 30.16 -12.90 -8.80
N PHE A 784 29.97 -12.81 -10.12
CA PHE A 784 28.65 -12.81 -10.74
C PHE A 784 27.91 -14.12 -10.48
N ALA A 785 28.59 -15.28 -10.62
CA ALA A 785 28.00 -16.58 -10.34
C ALA A 785 27.56 -16.68 -8.86
N VAL A 786 28.41 -16.29 -7.91
CA VAL A 786 28.09 -16.31 -6.47
C VAL A 786 26.90 -15.39 -6.16
N VAL A 787 26.90 -14.17 -6.70
CA VAL A 787 25.80 -13.22 -6.51
C VAL A 787 24.52 -13.73 -7.16
N ALA A 788 24.58 -14.27 -8.38
CA ALA A 788 23.44 -14.86 -9.06
C ALA A 788 22.88 -16.06 -8.30
N THR A 789 23.73 -16.94 -7.78
CA THR A 789 23.29 -18.07 -6.95
C THR A 789 22.67 -17.62 -5.63
N LEU A 790 23.22 -16.61 -4.96
CA LEU A 790 22.64 -16.04 -3.73
C LEU A 790 21.29 -15.37 -3.99
N ILE A 791 21.16 -14.65 -5.11
CA ILE A 791 19.88 -14.05 -5.52
C ILE A 791 18.87 -15.15 -5.85
N LEU A 792 19.26 -16.18 -6.59
CA LEU A 792 18.37 -17.28 -6.97
C LEU A 792 17.92 -18.09 -5.75
N VAL A 793 18.83 -18.35 -4.81
CA VAL A 793 18.52 -18.97 -3.50
C VAL A 793 17.63 -18.06 -2.63
N GLY A 794 17.84 -16.73 -2.68
CA GLY A 794 16.98 -15.76 -2.00
C GLY A 794 15.60 -15.57 -2.64
N LEU A 795 15.47 -15.85 -3.94
CA LEU A 795 14.21 -15.79 -4.70
C LEU A 795 13.41 -17.11 -4.64
N LEU A 796 14.06 -18.25 -4.38
CA LEU A 796 13.38 -19.55 -4.26
C LEU A 796 12.23 -19.54 -3.22
N PRO A 797 12.34 -18.90 -2.05
CA PRO A 797 11.23 -18.73 -1.11
C PRO A 797 10.12 -17.78 -1.59
N MET A 798 10.38 -16.90 -2.57
CA MET A 798 9.39 -15.95 -3.09
C MET A 798 8.41 -16.59 -4.08
N PHE A 799 8.74 -17.72 -4.68
CA PHE A 799 7.80 -18.48 -5.48
C PHE A 799 6.99 -19.38 -4.55
N PRO A 800 5.69 -19.11 -4.31
CA PRO A 800 4.87 -20.04 -3.56
C PRO A 800 4.87 -21.37 -4.33
N SER A 801 5.50 -22.40 -3.76
CA SER A 801 5.39 -23.75 -4.28
C SER A 801 3.91 -24.14 -4.21
N GLN A 802 3.22 -24.17 -5.35
CA GLN A 802 1.84 -24.64 -5.45
C GLN A 802 1.69 -26.15 -5.18
N SER A 803 2.70 -26.85 -4.65
CA SER A 803 2.72 -28.31 -4.55
C SER A 803 2.37 -28.91 -3.18
N ASN A 804 2.24 -28.13 -2.10
CA ASN A 804 2.15 -28.72 -0.74
C ASN A 804 0.76 -28.80 -0.10
N THR A 805 -0.33 -28.59 -0.85
CA THR A 805 -1.71 -28.79 -0.33
C THR A 805 -2.38 -30.10 -0.77
N ALA A 806 -1.71 -30.97 -1.52
CA ALA A 806 -2.35 -32.18 -2.07
C ALA A 806 -2.19 -33.47 -1.24
N ASN A 807 -1.28 -33.57 -0.26
CA ASN A 807 -0.89 -34.89 0.30
C ASN A 807 -1.26 -35.19 1.77
N ASN A 808 -2.01 -34.35 2.48
CA ASN A 808 -2.45 -34.64 3.86
C ASN A 808 -3.98 -34.79 3.99
N ARG A 809 -4.58 -35.65 3.16
CA ARG A 809 -5.90 -36.23 3.45
C ARG A 809 -5.79 -37.74 3.35
N THR A 810 -5.53 -38.38 4.48
CA THR A 810 -5.82 -39.80 4.68
C THR A 810 -7.33 -40.01 4.55
N PRO A 811 -7.81 -40.93 3.70
CA PRO A 811 -9.23 -41.29 3.68
C PRO A 811 -9.56 -42.14 4.91
N PRO A 812 -10.70 -41.94 5.58
CA PRO A 812 -11.17 -42.87 6.60
C PRO A 812 -11.52 -44.21 5.93
N SER A 813 -10.97 -45.27 6.48
CA SER A 813 -11.26 -46.66 6.13
C SER A 813 -12.74 -46.97 6.39
N ALA A 814 -13.50 -47.15 5.31
CA ALA A 814 -14.81 -47.79 5.36
C ALA A 814 -14.63 -49.31 5.45
N THR A 815 -14.63 -49.84 6.66
CA THR A 815 -14.95 -51.25 6.91
C THR A 815 -16.41 -51.32 7.35
N GLY A 816 -17.22 -51.98 6.52
CA GLY A 816 -18.64 -52.19 6.78
C GLY A 816 -18.90 -53.09 7.99
N CYS A 817 -20.12 -52.97 8.51
CA CYS A 817 -20.75 -54.06 9.22
C CYS A 817 -22.24 -54.06 8.87
N CYS A 818 -22.64 -55.04 8.06
CA CYS A 818 -24.00 -55.53 8.02
C CYS A 818 -24.34 -56.15 9.38
N LYS A 819 -25.29 -55.56 10.11
CA LYS A 819 -26.45 -56.21 10.73
C LYS A 819 -27.33 -55.16 11.37
#